data_AF-A0A9P4YSY5-F1
#
_entry.id   AF-A0A9P4YSY5-F1
#
_cell.length_a   1.000
_cell.length_b   1.000
_cell.length_c   1.000
_cell.angle_alpha   90.00
_cell.angle_beta   90.00
_cell.angle_gamma   90.00
#
_symmetry.space_group_name_H-M   'P 1'
#
loop_
_entity.id
_entity.type
_entity.pdbx_description
1 polymer ?
#
loop_
_entity_poly.entity_id
_entity_poly.type
_entity_poly.pdbx_seq_one_letter_code
_entity_poly.pdbx_strand_id
1 'polypeptide(L)'
;MSPKLLHFFSTSPRLRLMETTGFSENQLVVRDAISQICKDFPATYWQERDRTETDPKEFHATLASAGWLGIALPEALGGAGLGISEATMMMQTIAESGAGMAGAQAIHANVYATQPLVRFGTDEQVRETVPNIISGRWRVCFGVTEPNAGLDTLSLATTATSVDGGEAYSIRGQKVWITCAQVASRMMLLARTTPRDEVAKPSDGLSLFCIDMDRGRPGLDMRRIRKMGGRAVDANEVFFEDYRVPAASLVGQEGKGFKQILHGMNAERCLLAGEALGLGYAALGRASGYARDRVVFSRPIGQNQGVAHPLADAYMRLEAAKLATYHAARLYDDSRTDESVRQDAVGVAANSAKYLAAEAAFTACERAVLAHGGMGYAAEYDVERWFRECLVPRIAPVSREMILNYITIGPVFETRDRKNGASAIRFTRPSLGKEDPSEARLSDMQQPSSQVQRRGVTAMRYPRRSKRGERGLHPSQQQYDDKSPDVKTSPGPVATTAPSNLDSKSPGTLFFGESSFLTIVPGERHDSDGSSKAVDAAERPWSTMSTVSHLRLVFPVPDSLGSQDDGSGVSPATMRYLRDEGALTLPDTRACIPALQAYFAWFHPCFPVVDRADFSRRLSRGNVSRLLLQAMLFMGATYCDADTISAMGFADRSEAKALLYTRARVLFHADLEKDRITLVQSLFLMSFWRGGPSDVRDVRYWLGLVITLAESYGLHRSQKFMARNPRLSRIKRRIWWSIYVRERQAAASLGLPSRIRDEDCDVEPLSREDLVSDDDDLSSPFGSCQPQHTTYVIKMVEVARLLGRVIDVQFVPGQRPATLDEVHRLDSSLEEWKASLPHDMQYPNDDGGEASIWTCLLHSAYNYFRILIHRANFVRDDKDSRIVTSAACKILRIAEDMSSKGILRYGQMHLITSLFAALCIHTITIRRSTDMSRRMAEHRAQLCLLCLEEIRKYWRINNNVLDLFLRYLDSSIARNLHNGTDNVPTTKPPTSTSTANSPSGIAHGYV
;
A
#
# COMPACT_ATOMS: atom_id res chain seq x y z
N MET A 1 -8.87 6.54 53.29
CA MET A 1 -9.95 7.30 52.64
C MET A 1 -10.06 6.84 51.18
N SER A 2 -11.26 6.48 50.73
CA SER A 2 -11.54 5.85 49.42
C SER A 2 -11.50 6.86 48.27
N PRO A 3 -11.03 6.49 47.06
CA PRO A 3 -10.91 7.38 45.88
C PRO A 3 -12.26 7.61 45.18
N LYS A 4 -13.34 7.91 45.93
CA LYS A 4 -14.70 8.14 45.40
C LYS A 4 -15.18 9.60 45.48
N LEU A 5 -14.35 10.56 45.90
CA LEU A 5 -14.79 11.93 46.24
C LEU A 5 -14.28 13.08 45.35
N LEU A 6 -13.57 12.80 44.25
CA LEU A 6 -13.00 13.85 43.39
C LEU A 6 -13.81 14.20 42.13
N HIS A 7 -15.09 13.81 42.02
CA HIS A 7 -15.85 13.96 40.76
C HIS A 7 -16.97 15.01 40.73
N PHE A 8 -17.09 15.91 41.72
CA PHE A 8 -18.24 16.80 41.84
C PHE A 8 -17.92 18.31 41.81
N PHE A 9 -17.17 18.81 40.83
CA PHE A 9 -17.18 20.26 40.52
C PHE A 9 -16.81 20.54 39.05
N SER A 10 -17.77 20.33 38.13
CA SER A 10 -17.75 20.96 36.81
C SER A 10 -19.19 21.10 36.32
N THR A 11 -19.72 22.32 36.36
CA THR A 11 -21.07 22.67 35.91
C THR A 11 -21.14 23.08 34.43
N SER A 12 -20.01 23.09 33.72
CA SER A 12 -20.01 23.18 32.25
C SER A 12 -20.34 21.81 31.65
N PRO A 13 -21.27 21.70 30.68
CA PRO A 13 -21.39 20.49 29.88
C PRO A 13 -20.02 20.17 29.29
N ARG A 14 -19.55 18.92 29.42
CA ARG A 14 -18.36 18.48 28.70
C ARG A 14 -18.67 18.58 27.22
N LEU A 15 -18.31 19.70 26.60
CA LEU A 15 -18.33 19.83 25.14
C LEU A 15 -17.36 18.78 24.60
N ARG A 16 -17.92 17.75 23.97
CA ARG A 16 -17.18 16.74 23.21
C ARG A 16 -16.70 17.42 21.92
N LEU A 17 -15.65 18.22 22.03
CA LEU A 17 -15.07 19.12 21.02
C LEU A 17 -14.71 18.51 19.66
N MET A 18 -14.84 17.20 19.46
CA MET A 18 -14.71 16.56 18.14
C MET A 18 -16.05 16.01 17.63
N GLU A 19 -16.95 15.54 18.49
CA GLU A 19 -18.17 14.85 18.05
C GLU A 19 -19.14 15.76 17.31
N THR A 20 -19.30 17.01 17.73
CA THR A 20 -20.28 17.95 17.14
C THR A 20 -19.65 19.02 16.25
N THR A 21 -18.34 19.00 16.09
CA THR A 21 -17.60 20.08 15.43
C THR A 21 -17.70 19.96 13.92
N GLY A 22 -18.10 21.06 13.27
CA GLY A 22 -18.29 21.12 11.82
C GLY A 22 -19.70 20.77 11.33
N PHE A 23 -20.66 20.60 12.26
CA PHE A 23 -22.08 20.41 11.95
C PHE A 23 -22.89 21.70 12.11
N SER A 24 -23.92 21.85 11.26
CA SER A 24 -24.91 22.93 11.36
C SER A 24 -25.91 22.65 12.48
N GLU A 25 -26.62 23.69 12.92
CA GLU A 25 -27.71 23.54 13.91
C GLU A 25 -28.80 22.60 13.39
N ASN A 26 -29.20 22.73 12.12
CA ASN A 26 -30.15 21.82 11.48
C ASN A 26 -29.69 20.36 11.53
N GLN A 27 -28.42 20.08 11.25
CA GLN A 27 -27.88 18.72 11.35
C GLN A 27 -27.96 18.19 12.78
N LEU A 28 -27.64 18.99 13.79
CA LEU A 28 -27.72 18.58 15.19
C LEU A 28 -29.18 18.30 15.61
N VAL A 29 -30.12 19.14 15.20
CA VAL A 29 -31.56 18.91 15.43
C VAL A 29 -32.03 17.61 14.78
N VAL A 30 -31.60 17.35 13.54
CA VAL A 30 -31.89 16.08 12.85
C VAL A 30 -31.30 14.90 13.61
N ARG A 31 -30.03 14.99 14.04
CA ARG A 31 -29.38 13.93 14.83
C ARG A 31 -30.17 13.62 16.11
N ASP A 32 -30.61 14.64 16.84
CA ASP A 32 -31.35 14.47 18.09
C ASP A 32 -32.74 13.83 17.85
N ALA A 33 -33.47 14.33 16.86
CA ALA A 33 -34.81 13.82 16.54
C ALA A 33 -34.77 12.36 16.05
N ILE A 34 -33.82 12.04 15.18
CA ILE A 34 -33.63 10.67 14.67
C ILE A 34 -33.14 9.74 15.77
N SER A 35 -32.21 10.21 16.62
CA SER A 35 -31.77 9.45 17.80
C SER A 35 -32.94 9.11 18.72
N GLN A 36 -33.91 10.01 18.88
CA GLN A 36 -35.09 9.76 19.70
C GLN A 36 -35.99 8.67 19.10
N ILE A 37 -36.20 8.67 17.79
CA ILE A 37 -36.98 7.63 17.09
C ILE A 37 -36.26 6.27 17.18
N CYS A 38 -34.95 6.25 16.95
CA CYS A 38 -34.16 5.01 16.98
C CYS A 38 -34.14 4.30 18.34
N LYS A 39 -34.45 4.99 19.45
CA LYS A 39 -34.55 4.37 20.79
C LYS A 39 -35.60 3.27 20.87
N ASP A 40 -36.67 3.38 20.09
CA ASP A 40 -37.76 2.40 20.06
C ASP A 40 -37.37 1.12 19.29
N PHE A 41 -36.22 1.12 18.61
CA PHE A 41 -35.71 0.02 17.77
C PHE A 41 -34.33 -0.43 18.26
N PRO A 42 -34.26 -1.12 19.41
CA PRO A 42 -33.00 -1.55 20.01
C PRO A 42 -32.27 -2.60 19.17
N ALA A 43 -31.00 -2.87 19.51
CA ALA A 43 -30.17 -3.87 18.83
C ALA A 43 -30.86 -5.24 18.66
N THR A 44 -31.63 -5.68 19.66
CA THR A 44 -32.39 -6.94 19.61
C THR A 44 -33.45 -6.98 18.51
N TYR A 45 -34.08 -5.84 18.19
CA TYR A 45 -34.99 -5.73 17.04
C TYR A 45 -34.23 -6.02 15.74
N TRP A 46 -33.07 -5.39 15.55
CA TRP A 46 -32.26 -5.55 14.34
C TRP A 46 -31.63 -6.93 14.20
N GLN A 47 -31.18 -7.53 15.30
CA GLN A 47 -30.69 -8.91 15.34
C GLN A 47 -31.79 -9.89 14.91
N GLU A 48 -33.01 -9.72 15.43
CA GLU A 48 -34.13 -10.57 15.04
C GLU A 48 -34.47 -10.40 13.56
N ARG A 49 -34.54 -9.16 13.06
CA ARG A 49 -34.80 -8.90 11.63
C ARG A 49 -33.72 -9.45 10.70
N ASP A 50 -32.44 -9.42 11.10
CA ASP A 50 -31.34 -10.05 10.36
C ASP A 50 -31.47 -11.58 10.36
N ARG A 51 -31.83 -12.18 11.50
CA ARG A 51 -32.02 -13.63 11.67
C ARG A 51 -33.20 -14.17 10.86
N THR A 52 -34.32 -13.46 10.85
CA THR A 52 -35.55 -13.87 10.16
C THR A 52 -35.65 -13.33 8.74
N GLU A 53 -34.64 -12.60 8.27
CA GLU A 53 -34.62 -11.94 6.95
C GLU A 53 -35.89 -11.12 6.66
N THR A 54 -36.43 -10.43 7.67
CA THR A 54 -37.75 -9.79 7.62
C THR A 54 -37.63 -8.27 7.52
N ASP A 55 -38.41 -7.67 6.61
CA ASP A 55 -38.44 -6.22 6.38
C ASP A 55 -38.78 -5.45 7.67
N PRO A 56 -38.04 -4.38 8.02
CA PRO A 56 -38.29 -3.58 9.21
C PRO A 56 -39.43 -2.56 8.96
N LYS A 57 -40.64 -3.07 8.68
CA LYS A 57 -41.81 -2.26 8.31
C LYS A 57 -42.17 -1.23 9.36
N GLU A 58 -42.07 -1.61 10.63
CA GLU A 58 -42.44 -0.76 11.76
C GLU A 58 -41.49 0.45 11.88
N PHE A 59 -40.20 0.23 11.65
CA PHE A 59 -39.19 1.29 11.63
C PHE A 59 -39.44 2.28 10.49
N HIS A 60 -39.65 1.78 9.27
CA HIS A 60 -39.95 2.62 8.10
C HIS A 60 -41.24 3.43 8.30
N ALA A 61 -42.32 2.80 8.78
CA ALA A 61 -43.59 3.47 9.04
C ALA A 61 -43.48 4.57 10.10
N THR A 62 -42.65 4.37 11.13
CA THR A 62 -42.40 5.36 12.18
C THR A 62 -41.69 6.59 11.62
N LEU A 63 -40.63 6.39 10.81
CA LEU A 63 -39.94 7.50 10.14
C LEU A 63 -40.84 8.22 9.13
N ALA A 64 -41.68 7.49 8.39
CA ALA A 64 -42.66 8.06 7.48
C ALA A 64 -43.69 8.94 8.20
N SER A 65 -44.26 8.44 9.30
CA SER A 65 -45.25 9.17 10.10
C SER A 65 -44.67 10.44 10.72
N ALA A 66 -43.37 10.45 11.00
CA ALA A 66 -42.63 11.62 11.47
C ALA A 66 -42.10 12.52 10.34
N GLY A 67 -42.42 12.24 9.07
CA GLY A 67 -42.07 13.08 7.92
C GLY A 67 -40.64 12.93 7.39
N TRP A 68 -39.84 12.03 7.96
CA TRP A 68 -38.40 11.94 7.67
C TRP A 68 -38.06 11.36 6.29
N LEU A 69 -38.99 10.65 5.64
CA LEU A 69 -38.81 10.22 4.25
C LEU A 69 -38.76 11.42 3.28
N GLY A 70 -39.32 12.57 3.68
CA GLY A 70 -39.34 13.82 2.95
C GLY A 70 -38.20 14.79 3.26
N ILE A 71 -37.15 14.37 3.98
CA ILE A 71 -36.16 15.30 4.55
C ILE A 71 -35.54 16.24 3.51
N ALA A 72 -35.14 15.72 2.35
CA ALA A 72 -34.49 16.49 1.27
C ALA A 72 -35.47 16.85 0.13
N LEU A 73 -36.77 16.80 0.40
CA LEU A 73 -37.84 17.06 -0.56
C LEU A 73 -38.54 18.41 -0.25
N PRO A 74 -39.12 19.09 -1.26
CA PRO A 74 -39.73 20.41 -1.08
C PRO A 74 -40.90 20.41 -0.09
N GLU A 75 -41.02 21.47 0.71
CA GLU A 75 -42.13 21.67 1.66
C GLU A 75 -43.51 21.69 0.97
N ALA A 76 -43.59 22.26 -0.24
CA ALA A 76 -44.82 22.31 -1.03
C ALA A 76 -45.37 20.91 -1.41
N LEU A 77 -44.55 19.87 -1.30
CA LEU A 77 -44.92 18.47 -1.53
C LEU A 77 -45.06 17.67 -0.23
N GLY A 78 -44.99 18.34 0.93
CA GLY A 78 -45.02 17.74 2.26
C GLY A 78 -43.65 17.34 2.82
N GLY A 79 -42.55 17.74 2.18
CA GLY A 79 -41.19 17.48 2.65
C GLY A 79 -40.71 18.47 3.71
N ALA A 80 -39.47 18.31 4.19
CA ALA A 80 -38.88 19.20 5.20
C ALA A 80 -38.05 20.35 4.62
N GLY A 81 -37.84 20.39 3.29
CA GLY A 81 -37.11 21.46 2.63
C GLY A 81 -35.60 21.53 2.93
N LEU A 82 -35.03 20.50 3.59
CA LEU A 82 -33.61 20.44 3.92
C LEU A 82 -32.77 19.91 2.74
N GLY A 83 -31.46 19.75 2.97
CA GLY A 83 -30.50 19.26 1.98
C GLY A 83 -30.13 17.78 2.12
N ILE A 84 -29.33 17.30 1.17
CA ILE A 84 -28.64 16.01 1.27
C ILE A 84 -27.66 16.01 2.46
N SER A 85 -27.12 17.17 2.83
CA SER A 85 -26.29 17.36 4.01
C SER A 85 -27.00 16.95 5.31
N GLU A 86 -28.24 17.36 5.54
CA GLU A 86 -29.05 16.92 6.68
C GLU A 86 -29.53 15.46 6.52
N ALA A 87 -29.83 15.03 5.29
CA ALA A 87 -30.18 13.63 5.02
C ALA A 87 -29.02 12.66 5.32
N THR A 88 -27.77 13.06 5.05
CA THR A 88 -26.57 12.31 5.42
C THR A 88 -26.45 12.19 6.93
N MET A 89 -26.78 13.23 7.70
CA MET A 89 -26.82 13.17 9.16
C MET A 89 -27.91 12.22 9.67
N MET A 90 -29.09 12.23 9.06
CA MET A 90 -30.15 11.27 9.36
C MET A 90 -29.66 9.83 9.13
N MET A 91 -29.06 9.55 7.97
CA MET A 91 -28.54 8.22 7.64
C MET A 91 -27.41 7.77 8.57
N GLN A 92 -26.46 8.67 8.88
CA GLN A 92 -25.41 8.39 9.85
C GLN A 92 -26.01 8.02 11.20
N THR A 93 -26.97 8.81 11.69
CA THR A 93 -27.58 8.61 13.00
C THR A 93 -28.33 7.29 13.09
N ILE A 94 -29.06 6.91 12.03
CA ILE A 94 -29.73 5.60 11.95
C ILE A 94 -28.71 4.46 12.03
N ALA A 95 -27.66 4.50 11.22
CA ALA A 95 -26.65 3.46 11.23
C ALA A 95 -25.93 3.37 12.60
N GLU A 96 -25.61 4.54 13.19
CA GLU A 96 -24.94 4.69 14.49
C GLU A 96 -25.77 4.21 15.68
N SER A 97 -27.11 4.20 15.57
CA SER A 97 -28.01 3.74 16.63
C SER A 97 -27.90 2.24 16.94
N GLY A 98 -27.15 1.51 16.11
CA GLY A 98 -27.04 0.05 16.13
C GLY A 98 -27.93 -0.64 15.09
N ALA A 99 -28.75 0.11 14.34
CA ALA A 99 -29.48 -0.43 13.20
C ALA A 99 -28.53 -0.96 12.11
N GLY A 100 -27.37 -0.32 11.97
CA GLY A 100 -26.38 -0.63 10.95
C GLY A 100 -26.86 -0.28 9.54
N MET A 101 -26.27 -0.93 8.53
CA MET A 101 -26.66 -0.70 7.13
C MET A 101 -28.11 -1.11 6.87
N ALA A 102 -28.62 -2.13 7.59
CA ALA A 102 -29.99 -2.60 7.43
C ALA A 102 -31.03 -1.50 7.69
N GLY A 103 -30.83 -0.70 8.73
CA GLY A 103 -31.72 0.43 9.04
C GLY A 103 -31.65 1.53 7.99
N ALA A 104 -30.44 1.87 7.53
CA ALA A 104 -30.28 2.88 6.50
C ALA A 104 -30.89 2.43 5.15
N GLN A 105 -30.68 1.17 4.76
CA GLN A 105 -31.22 0.58 3.52
C GLN A 105 -32.74 0.59 3.46
N ALA A 106 -33.41 0.49 4.61
CA ALA A 106 -34.87 0.59 4.67
C ALA A 106 -35.38 1.98 4.26
N ILE A 107 -34.54 3.02 4.31
CA ILE A 107 -34.93 4.43 4.18
C ILE A 107 -34.35 5.09 2.94
N HIS A 108 -33.07 4.90 2.66
CA HIS A 108 -32.27 5.79 1.81
C HIS A 108 -32.77 5.96 0.35
N ALA A 109 -33.39 4.94 -0.24
CA ALA A 109 -33.89 4.96 -1.61
C ALA A 109 -35.06 5.94 -1.77
N ASN A 110 -35.84 6.16 -0.71
CA ASN A 110 -36.90 7.17 -0.70
C ASN A 110 -36.34 8.59 -0.80
N VAL A 111 -35.05 8.77 -0.45
CA VAL A 111 -34.35 10.07 -0.46
C VAL A 111 -33.56 10.27 -1.75
N TYR A 112 -32.64 9.36 -2.12
CA TYR A 112 -31.75 9.59 -3.26
C TYR A 112 -32.44 9.30 -4.61
N ALA A 113 -33.30 8.27 -4.69
CA ALA A 113 -33.89 7.86 -5.96
C ALA A 113 -34.96 8.87 -6.44
N THR A 114 -35.50 9.67 -5.53
CA THR A 114 -36.47 10.73 -5.82
C THR A 114 -35.82 12.02 -6.33
N GLN A 115 -34.51 12.21 -6.15
CA GLN A 115 -33.81 13.43 -6.58
C GLN A 115 -33.90 13.67 -8.10
N PRO A 116 -33.69 12.68 -8.99
CA PRO A 116 -33.90 12.85 -10.42
C PRO A 116 -35.37 13.13 -10.76
N LEU A 117 -36.32 12.52 -10.06
CA LEU A 117 -37.75 12.70 -10.32
C LEU A 117 -38.19 14.12 -10.01
N VAL A 118 -37.82 14.67 -8.86
CA VAL A 118 -38.15 16.06 -8.47
C VAL A 118 -37.49 17.06 -9.43
N ARG A 119 -36.30 16.75 -9.93
CA ARG A 119 -35.54 17.67 -10.80
C ARG A 119 -35.98 17.65 -12.26
N PHE A 120 -36.37 16.49 -12.79
CA PHE A 120 -36.58 16.28 -14.22
C PHE A 120 -37.95 15.71 -14.59
N GLY A 121 -38.72 15.24 -13.60
CA GLY A 121 -40.07 14.74 -13.82
C GLY A 121 -41.02 15.87 -14.20
N THR A 122 -42.15 15.48 -14.79
CA THR A 122 -43.25 16.40 -15.04
C THR A 122 -43.93 16.79 -13.74
N ASP A 123 -44.60 17.93 -13.73
CA ASP A 123 -45.41 18.39 -12.59
C ASP A 123 -46.40 17.32 -12.11
N GLU A 124 -47.02 16.59 -13.04
CA GLU A 124 -47.97 15.52 -12.74
C GLU A 124 -47.28 14.33 -12.04
N GLN A 125 -46.16 13.84 -12.59
CA GLN A 125 -45.37 12.78 -11.99
C GLN A 125 -44.95 13.13 -10.55
N VAL A 126 -44.48 14.37 -10.36
CA VAL A 126 -43.98 14.86 -9.06
C VAL A 126 -45.13 14.98 -8.05
N ARG A 127 -46.24 15.61 -8.41
CA ARG A 127 -47.40 15.80 -7.53
C ARG A 127 -48.08 14.49 -7.14
N GLU A 128 -48.09 13.51 -8.02
CA GLU A 128 -48.61 12.18 -7.71
C GLU A 128 -47.63 11.39 -6.83
N THR A 129 -46.36 11.30 -7.24
CA THR A 129 -45.45 10.29 -6.68
C THR A 129 -44.82 10.72 -5.36
N VAL A 130 -44.38 11.97 -5.26
CA VAL A 130 -43.57 12.43 -4.12
C VAL A 130 -44.35 12.42 -2.79
N PRO A 131 -45.59 12.93 -2.70
CA PRO A 131 -46.35 12.90 -1.44
C PRO A 131 -46.67 11.47 -0.95
N ASN A 132 -46.89 10.54 -1.89
CA ASN A 132 -47.13 9.13 -1.56
C ASN A 132 -45.87 8.45 -0.99
N ILE A 133 -44.68 8.88 -1.40
CA ILE A 133 -43.41 8.40 -0.83
C ILE A 133 -43.17 9.00 0.55
N ILE A 134 -43.41 10.31 0.71
CA ILE A 134 -43.21 11.01 1.99
C ILE A 134 -44.10 10.41 3.08
N SER A 135 -45.37 10.15 2.76
CA SER A 135 -46.32 9.52 3.69
C SER A 135 -46.01 8.04 3.98
N GLY A 136 -45.06 7.43 3.28
CA GLY A 136 -44.72 6.02 3.39
C GLY A 136 -45.71 5.05 2.73
N ARG A 137 -46.75 5.57 2.05
CA ARG A 137 -47.70 4.75 1.29
C ARG A 137 -46.99 4.00 0.17
N TRP A 138 -46.05 4.66 -0.50
CA TRP A 138 -45.20 4.07 -1.53
C TRP A 138 -43.76 4.03 -1.08
N ARG A 139 -43.08 2.94 -1.45
CA ARG A 139 -41.61 2.84 -1.37
C ARG A 139 -41.02 2.82 -2.77
N VAL A 140 -39.80 3.32 -2.87
CA VAL A 140 -39.05 3.37 -4.14
C VAL A 140 -37.87 2.39 -4.11
N CYS A 141 -37.62 1.77 -5.25
CA CYS A 141 -36.36 1.06 -5.52
C CYS A 141 -35.68 1.60 -6.79
N PHE A 142 -34.40 1.26 -6.98
CA PHE A 142 -33.56 1.83 -8.03
C PHE A 142 -33.04 0.75 -8.99
N GLY A 143 -33.60 0.70 -10.20
CA GLY A 143 -33.36 -0.35 -11.20
C GLY A 143 -32.26 0.00 -12.19
N VAL A 144 -30.99 -0.16 -11.82
CA VAL A 144 -29.85 0.17 -12.69
C VAL A 144 -29.07 -1.07 -13.11
N THR A 145 -28.50 -1.76 -12.13
CA THR A 145 -27.56 -2.88 -12.30
C THR A 145 -28.19 -4.08 -13.01
N GLU A 146 -27.44 -4.68 -13.92
CA GLU A 146 -27.79 -5.90 -14.66
C GLU A 146 -26.72 -6.97 -14.48
N PRO A 147 -27.02 -8.27 -14.72
CA PRO A 147 -26.03 -9.35 -14.58
C PRO A 147 -24.75 -9.11 -15.37
N ASN A 148 -24.88 -8.52 -16.57
CA ASN A 148 -23.76 -8.22 -17.47
C ASN A 148 -23.34 -6.74 -17.44
N ALA A 149 -23.99 -5.89 -16.64
CA ALA A 149 -23.74 -4.44 -16.60
C ALA A 149 -23.94 -3.89 -15.17
N GLY A 150 -22.89 -4.00 -14.36
CA GLY A 150 -22.78 -3.32 -13.06
C GLY A 150 -22.06 -1.99 -13.16
N LEU A 151 -20.73 -2.04 -13.03
CA LEU A 151 -19.85 -0.87 -13.11
C LEU A 151 -19.80 -0.26 -14.53
N ASP A 152 -20.04 -1.07 -15.57
CA ASP A 152 -20.20 -0.62 -16.96
C ASP A 152 -21.68 -0.33 -17.28
N THR A 153 -22.26 0.63 -16.56
CA THR A 153 -23.69 0.99 -16.68
C THR A 153 -24.09 1.39 -18.10
N LEU A 154 -23.16 1.96 -18.89
CA LEU A 154 -23.44 2.37 -20.26
C LEU A 154 -23.68 1.20 -21.22
N SER A 155 -23.30 -0.01 -20.82
CA SER A 155 -23.50 -1.27 -21.56
C SER A 155 -24.80 -1.99 -21.23
N LEU A 156 -25.68 -1.41 -20.38
CA LEU A 156 -26.94 -2.05 -20.00
C LEU A 156 -27.77 -2.44 -21.25
N ALA A 157 -28.44 -3.58 -21.15
CA ALA A 157 -29.15 -4.26 -22.22
C ALA A 157 -30.68 -4.28 -22.03
N THR A 158 -31.21 -3.94 -20.85
CA THR A 158 -32.66 -3.78 -20.68
C THR A 158 -33.17 -2.73 -21.64
N THR A 159 -34.12 -3.08 -22.50
CA THR A 159 -34.70 -2.20 -23.51
C THR A 159 -36.06 -1.67 -23.07
N ALA A 160 -36.41 -0.48 -23.56
CA ALA A 160 -37.75 0.08 -23.50
C ALA A 160 -38.15 0.49 -24.92
N THR A 161 -38.97 -0.35 -25.59
CA THR A 161 -39.38 -0.12 -26.97
C THR A 161 -40.73 0.59 -27.00
N SER A 162 -40.84 1.69 -27.72
CA SER A 162 -42.12 2.39 -27.90
C SER A 162 -43.13 1.50 -28.64
N VAL A 163 -44.35 1.41 -28.12
CA VAL A 163 -45.46 0.63 -28.68
C VAL A 163 -46.74 1.48 -28.75
N ASP A 164 -47.78 0.93 -29.38
CA ASP A 164 -49.10 1.55 -29.48
C ASP A 164 -49.06 3.00 -30.04
N GLY A 165 -48.20 3.24 -31.03
CA GLY A 165 -48.07 4.56 -31.66
C GLY A 165 -47.39 5.63 -30.81
N GLY A 166 -46.72 5.26 -29.72
CA GLY A 166 -46.01 6.20 -28.84
C GLY A 166 -46.63 6.36 -27.45
N GLU A 167 -47.79 5.76 -27.21
CA GLU A 167 -48.55 5.92 -25.96
C GLU A 167 -48.00 5.07 -24.79
N ALA A 168 -47.20 4.04 -25.10
CA ALA A 168 -46.61 3.14 -24.11
C ALA A 168 -45.21 2.65 -24.49
N TYR A 169 -44.50 2.07 -23.53
CA TYR A 169 -43.24 1.34 -23.73
C TYR A 169 -43.39 -0.13 -23.29
N SER A 170 -42.81 -1.04 -24.06
CA SER A 170 -42.59 -2.44 -23.68
C SER A 170 -41.17 -2.60 -23.15
N ILE A 171 -41.03 -2.98 -21.88
CA ILE A 171 -39.73 -3.19 -21.22
C ILE A 171 -39.35 -4.67 -21.29
N ARG A 172 -38.15 -4.97 -21.77
CA ARG A 172 -37.58 -6.32 -21.78
C ARG A 172 -36.17 -6.31 -21.23
N GLY A 173 -35.87 -7.21 -20.29
CA GLY A 173 -34.53 -7.36 -19.73
C GLY A 173 -34.52 -7.86 -18.29
N GLN A 174 -33.38 -7.68 -17.62
CA GLN A 174 -33.18 -8.12 -16.25
C GLN A 174 -32.36 -7.10 -15.46
N LYS A 175 -32.82 -6.78 -14.25
CA LYS A 175 -32.07 -6.08 -13.23
C LYS A 175 -31.68 -7.03 -12.10
N VAL A 176 -30.58 -6.73 -11.42
CA VAL A 176 -30.04 -7.54 -10.31
C VAL A 176 -29.54 -6.65 -9.18
N TRP A 177 -29.53 -7.17 -7.96
CA TRP A 177 -29.17 -6.44 -6.73
C TRP A 177 -30.12 -5.29 -6.39
N ILE A 178 -31.38 -5.37 -6.82
CA ILE A 178 -32.37 -4.30 -6.58
C ILE A 178 -32.87 -4.39 -5.14
N THR A 179 -32.42 -3.44 -4.33
CA THR A 179 -32.77 -3.33 -2.92
C THR A 179 -34.23 -2.90 -2.76
N CYS A 180 -34.95 -3.46 -1.79
CA CYS A 180 -36.36 -3.16 -1.47
C CYS A 180 -37.40 -3.48 -2.57
N ALA A 181 -37.06 -4.19 -3.65
CA ALA A 181 -38.01 -4.45 -4.75
C ALA A 181 -39.26 -5.22 -4.30
N GLN A 182 -39.15 -6.07 -3.26
CA GLN A 182 -40.30 -6.83 -2.73
C GLN A 182 -41.35 -5.96 -2.04
N VAL A 183 -40.98 -4.74 -1.64
CA VAL A 183 -41.85 -3.80 -0.93
C VAL A 183 -42.03 -2.48 -1.65
N ALA A 184 -41.30 -2.25 -2.75
CA ALA A 184 -41.44 -1.06 -3.58
C ALA A 184 -42.77 -1.03 -4.33
N SER A 185 -43.31 0.17 -4.48
CA SER A 185 -44.48 0.49 -5.32
C SER A 185 -44.05 1.17 -6.62
N ARG A 186 -42.92 1.87 -6.60
CA ARG A 186 -42.32 2.54 -7.75
C ARG A 186 -40.88 2.10 -7.93
N MET A 187 -40.43 2.00 -9.18
CA MET A 187 -39.03 1.81 -9.53
C MET A 187 -38.56 2.97 -10.41
N MET A 188 -37.43 3.55 -10.03
CA MET A 188 -36.68 4.43 -10.92
C MET A 188 -35.77 3.53 -11.79
N LEU A 189 -36.21 3.25 -13.01
CA LEU A 189 -35.62 2.29 -13.95
C LEU A 189 -34.78 2.99 -15.02
N LEU A 190 -33.55 2.55 -15.20
CA LEU A 190 -32.72 2.94 -16.34
C LEU A 190 -32.79 1.86 -17.43
N ALA A 191 -33.26 2.21 -18.61
CA ALA A 191 -33.41 1.31 -19.74
C ALA A 191 -32.96 1.97 -21.06
N ARG A 192 -32.66 1.15 -22.06
CA ARG A 192 -32.20 1.57 -23.38
C ARG A 192 -33.39 1.78 -24.33
N THR A 193 -33.60 3.00 -24.80
CA THR A 193 -34.62 3.32 -25.81
C THR A 193 -34.06 3.34 -27.23
N THR A 194 -32.75 3.61 -27.37
CA THR A 194 -32.06 3.59 -28.66
C THR A 194 -30.87 2.63 -28.60
N PRO A 195 -30.71 1.71 -29.58
CA PRO A 195 -29.56 0.82 -29.66
C PRO A 195 -28.22 1.55 -29.53
N ARG A 196 -27.26 0.91 -28.86
CA ARG A 196 -25.98 1.56 -28.52
C ARG A 196 -25.16 1.95 -29.74
N ASP A 197 -25.26 1.17 -30.80
CA ASP A 197 -24.61 1.35 -32.09
C ASP A 197 -25.29 2.40 -32.98
N GLU A 198 -26.51 2.83 -32.63
CA GLU A 198 -27.26 3.88 -33.32
C GLU A 198 -27.10 5.28 -32.70
N VAL A 199 -26.35 5.40 -31.60
CA VAL A 199 -26.11 6.67 -30.90
C VAL A 199 -24.66 7.12 -30.95
N ALA A 200 -24.45 8.44 -31.00
CA ALA A 200 -23.10 9.02 -31.06
C ALA A 200 -22.29 8.80 -29.77
N LYS A 201 -22.96 8.79 -28.61
CA LYS A 201 -22.36 8.45 -27.31
C LYS A 201 -23.16 7.33 -26.67
N PRO A 202 -22.52 6.32 -26.06
CA PRO A 202 -23.23 5.23 -25.39
C PRO A 202 -24.28 5.67 -24.35
N SER A 203 -24.10 6.86 -23.76
CA SER A 203 -25.04 7.47 -22.81
C SER A 203 -26.30 8.05 -23.44
N ASP A 204 -26.28 8.41 -24.72
CA ASP A 204 -27.40 9.10 -25.40
C ASP A 204 -28.57 8.16 -25.76
N GLY A 205 -28.39 6.83 -25.65
CA GLY A 205 -29.45 5.84 -25.91
C GLY A 205 -30.18 5.35 -24.65
N LEU A 206 -29.88 5.94 -23.48
CA LEU A 206 -30.42 5.53 -22.19
C LEU A 206 -31.48 6.53 -21.70
N SER A 207 -32.58 6.01 -21.19
CA SER A 207 -33.73 6.78 -20.70
C SER A 207 -34.09 6.35 -19.27
N LEU A 208 -34.52 7.30 -18.47
CA LEU A 208 -34.93 7.09 -17.09
C LEU A 208 -36.45 7.04 -17.02
N PHE A 209 -36.99 6.05 -16.31
CA PHE A 209 -38.43 5.88 -16.11
C PHE A 209 -38.76 5.80 -14.63
N CYS A 210 -39.91 6.35 -14.25
CA CYS A 210 -40.57 6.08 -12.97
C CYS A 210 -41.73 5.13 -13.25
N ILE A 211 -41.51 3.83 -13.03
CA ILE A 211 -42.47 2.77 -13.36
C ILE A 211 -43.17 2.24 -12.11
N ASP A 212 -44.33 1.65 -12.32
CA ASP A 212 -45.11 0.95 -11.30
C ASP A 212 -44.54 -0.44 -11.08
N MET A 213 -44.47 -0.87 -9.81
CA MET A 213 -44.09 -2.23 -9.44
C MET A 213 -45.34 -3.10 -9.19
N ASP A 214 -46.15 -3.24 -10.23
CA ASP A 214 -47.41 -3.99 -10.18
C ASP A 214 -47.14 -5.49 -10.34
N ARG A 215 -47.16 -6.22 -9.22
CA ARG A 215 -46.92 -7.67 -9.15
C ARG A 215 -48.05 -8.49 -9.79
N GLY A 216 -49.23 -7.91 -10.02
CA GLY A 216 -50.34 -8.57 -10.71
C GLY A 216 -50.29 -8.41 -12.23
N ARG A 217 -49.48 -7.46 -12.73
CA ARG A 217 -49.36 -7.20 -14.17
C ARG A 217 -48.43 -8.24 -14.83
N PRO A 218 -48.85 -8.86 -15.95
CA PRO A 218 -48.00 -9.78 -16.71
C PRO A 218 -46.69 -9.12 -17.15
N GLY A 219 -45.61 -9.91 -17.19
CA GLY A 219 -44.31 -9.47 -17.66
C GLY A 219 -43.35 -8.98 -16.58
N LEU A 220 -43.73 -8.99 -15.29
CA LEU A 220 -42.84 -8.67 -14.16
C LEU A 220 -42.68 -9.89 -13.23
N ASP A 221 -41.46 -10.39 -13.10
CA ASP A 221 -41.09 -11.43 -12.10
C ASP A 221 -39.96 -10.91 -11.19
N MET A 222 -39.91 -11.34 -9.94
CA MET A 222 -38.90 -10.91 -8.96
C MET A 222 -38.44 -12.05 -8.08
N ARG A 223 -37.13 -12.19 -7.90
CA ARG A 223 -36.52 -13.26 -7.09
C ARG A 223 -35.58 -12.68 -6.05
N ARG A 224 -35.77 -13.08 -4.79
CA ARG A 224 -34.95 -12.61 -3.68
C ARG A 224 -33.56 -13.26 -3.72
N ILE A 225 -32.53 -12.45 -3.52
CA ILE A 225 -31.14 -12.86 -3.37
C ILE A 225 -30.80 -12.90 -1.87
N ARG A 226 -30.32 -14.05 -1.39
CA ARG A 226 -29.79 -14.17 -0.03
C ARG A 226 -28.44 -13.46 0.09
N LYS A 227 -28.27 -12.68 1.16
CA LYS A 227 -27.10 -11.81 1.35
C LYS A 227 -26.29 -12.18 2.59
N MET A 228 -25.01 -11.81 2.55
CA MET A 228 -24.10 -11.92 3.69
C MET A 228 -24.54 -11.03 4.87
N GLY A 229 -24.83 -9.75 4.64
CA GLY A 229 -25.28 -8.77 5.64
C GLY A 229 -26.48 -7.96 5.17
N GLY A 230 -27.06 -7.17 6.07
CA GLY A 230 -28.23 -6.35 5.78
C GLY A 230 -29.45 -7.21 5.44
N ARG A 231 -29.64 -8.34 6.12
CA ARG A 231 -30.61 -9.36 5.72
C ARG A 231 -32.05 -8.95 5.97
N ALA A 232 -32.29 -8.00 6.86
CA ALA A 232 -33.61 -7.44 7.12
C ALA A 232 -34.24 -6.85 5.84
N VAL A 233 -33.42 -6.20 4.99
CA VAL A 233 -33.89 -5.60 3.74
C VAL A 233 -33.62 -6.56 2.59
N ASP A 234 -34.56 -6.75 1.67
CA ASP A 234 -34.39 -7.62 0.50
C ASP A 234 -33.46 -7.02 -0.57
N ALA A 235 -32.80 -7.89 -1.35
CA ALA A 235 -32.18 -7.55 -2.63
C ALA A 235 -32.65 -8.56 -3.66
N ASN A 236 -32.82 -8.15 -4.92
CA ASN A 236 -33.58 -8.95 -5.88
C ASN A 236 -32.99 -8.95 -7.29
N GLU A 237 -33.23 -10.04 -7.99
CA GLU A 237 -33.34 -10.06 -9.44
C GLU A 237 -34.76 -9.63 -9.82
N VAL A 238 -34.87 -8.79 -10.85
CA VAL A 238 -36.15 -8.30 -11.40
C VAL A 238 -36.12 -8.56 -12.90
N PHE A 239 -37.10 -9.31 -13.40
CA PHE A 239 -37.19 -9.73 -14.79
C PHE A 239 -38.36 -9.01 -15.46
N PHE A 240 -38.10 -8.48 -16.65
CA PHE A 240 -39.08 -7.83 -17.50
C PHE A 240 -39.24 -8.62 -18.80
N GLU A 241 -40.44 -9.14 -19.04
CA GLU A 241 -40.84 -9.90 -20.23
C GLU A 241 -41.95 -9.13 -20.93
N ASP A 242 -41.57 -8.19 -21.81
CA ASP A 242 -42.49 -7.26 -22.49
C ASP A 242 -43.44 -6.52 -21.51
N TYR A 243 -42.88 -6.08 -20.39
CA TYR A 243 -43.60 -5.38 -19.34
C TYR A 243 -44.05 -4.00 -19.83
N ARG A 244 -45.37 -3.81 -19.94
CA ARG A 244 -45.96 -2.57 -20.48
C ARG A 244 -46.07 -1.47 -19.44
N VAL A 245 -45.54 -0.29 -19.78
CA VAL A 245 -45.65 0.94 -18.98
C VAL A 245 -46.15 2.11 -19.84
N PRO A 246 -46.92 3.06 -19.29
CA PRO A 246 -47.34 4.25 -20.03
C PRO A 246 -46.14 5.10 -20.50
N ALA A 247 -46.28 5.83 -21.61
CA ALA A 247 -45.26 6.79 -22.05
C ALA A 247 -45.01 7.89 -21.01
N ALA A 248 -46.03 8.24 -20.23
CA ALA A 248 -45.95 9.14 -19.09
C ALA A 248 -45.03 8.65 -17.96
N SER A 249 -44.53 7.42 -17.99
CA SER A 249 -43.50 6.95 -17.04
C SER A 249 -42.10 7.48 -17.36
N LEU A 250 -41.86 8.03 -18.56
CA LEU A 250 -40.56 8.61 -18.93
C LEU A 250 -40.27 9.86 -18.09
N VAL A 251 -39.07 9.93 -17.50
CA VAL A 251 -38.63 11.06 -16.67
C VAL A 251 -37.77 12.01 -17.52
N GLY A 252 -38.26 13.23 -17.71
CA GLY A 252 -37.63 14.24 -18.55
C GLY A 252 -37.55 13.83 -20.03
N GLN A 253 -36.36 13.77 -20.62
CA GLN A 253 -36.19 13.56 -22.06
C GLN A 253 -35.63 12.17 -22.39
N GLU A 254 -36.19 11.55 -23.43
CA GLU A 254 -35.67 10.31 -24.00
C GLU A 254 -34.19 10.47 -24.40
N GLY A 255 -33.38 9.45 -24.12
CA GLY A 255 -31.94 9.45 -24.40
C GLY A 255 -31.09 10.29 -23.43
N LYS A 256 -31.70 10.93 -22.41
CA LYS A 256 -31.00 11.73 -21.40
C LYS A 256 -30.96 11.08 -20.01
N GLY A 257 -31.41 9.83 -19.91
CA GLY A 257 -31.51 9.05 -18.67
C GLY A 257 -30.21 8.96 -17.89
N PHE A 258 -29.08 8.72 -18.56
CA PHE A 258 -27.78 8.62 -17.88
C PHE A 258 -27.36 9.93 -17.22
N LYS A 259 -27.64 11.09 -17.81
CA LYS A 259 -27.29 12.38 -17.19
C LYS A 259 -28.21 12.67 -16.01
N GLN A 260 -29.49 12.36 -16.14
CA GLN A 260 -30.50 12.60 -15.10
C GLN A 260 -30.26 11.74 -13.86
N ILE A 261 -29.95 10.45 -14.05
CA ILE A 261 -29.78 9.49 -12.96
C ILE A 261 -28.55 9.79 -12.08
N LEU A 262 -27.53 10.47 -12.61
CA LEU A 262 -26.33 10.86 -11.85
C LEU A 262 -26.64 11.79 -10.67
N HIS A 263 -27.72 12.57 -10.73
CA HIS A 263 -28.17 13.37 -9.60
C HIS A 263 -28.57 12.49 -8.40
N GLY A 264 -29.23 11.35 -8.66
CA GLY A 264 -29.56 10.37 -7.65
C GLY A 264 -28.33 9.60 -7.16
N MET A 265 -27.44 9.20 -8.07
CA MET A 265 -26.23 8.44 -7.71
C MET A 265 -25.22 9.24 -6.87
N ASN A 266 -25.06 10.54 -7.13
CA ASN A 266 -24.18 11.38 -6.30
C ASN A 266 -24.79 11.60 -4.90
N ALA A 267 -26.11 11.80 -4.81
CA ALA A 267 -26.80 11.85 -3.53
C ALA A 267 -26.65 10.51 -2.77
N GLU A 268 -26.86 9.38 -3.44
CA GLU A 268 -26.67 8.03 -2.87
C GLU A 268 -25.27 7.85 -2.26
N ARG A 269 -24.22 8.28 -2.96
CA ARG A 269 -22.83 8.21 -2.44
C ARG A 269 -22.63 9.05 -1.18
N CYS A 270 -23.22 10.25 -1.12
CA CYS A 270 -23.17 11.10 0.08
C CYS A 270 -23.91 10.47 1.27
N LEU A 271 -25.09 9.89 1.02
CA LEU A 271 -25.86 9.18 2.05
C LEU A 271 -25.08 7.96 2.56
N LEU A 272 -24.61 7.11 1.65
CA LEU A 272 -23.88 5.87 1.98
C LEU A 272 -22.55 6.14 2.70
N ALA A 273 -21.89 7.27 2.44
CA ALA A 273 -20.74 7.71 3.21
C ALA A 273 -21.12 8.01 4.69
N GLY A 274 -22.26 8.68 4.91
CA GLY A 274 -22.82 8.89 6.25
C GLY A 274 -23.21 7.59 6.94
N GLU A 275 -23.88 6.68 6.22
CA GLU A 275 -24.22 5.34 6.70
C GLU A 275 -22.97 4.59 7.20
N ALA A 276 -21.91 4.56 6.38
CA ALA A 276 -20.65 3.92 6.73
C ALA A 276 -19.99 4.55 7.97
N LEU A 277 -19.98 5.89 8.07
CA LEU A 277 -19.49 6.58 9.27
C LEU A 277 -20.26 6.15 10.51
N GLY A 278 -21.60 6.14 10.44
CA GLY A 278 -22.45 5.76 11.56
C GLY A 278 -22.17 4.32 12.03
N LEU A 279 -22.04 3.39 11.09
CA LEU A 279 -21.66 2.00 11.39
C LEU A 279 -20.27 1.91 12.06
N GLY A 280 -19.30 2.66 11.57
CA GLY A 280 -17.96 2.73 12.15
C GLY A 280 -17.96 3.27 13.58
N TYR A 281 -18.72 4.34 13.85
CA TYR A 281 -18.89 4.89 15.20
C TYR A 281 -19.63 3.93 16.12
N ALA A 282 -20.67 3.24 15.66
CA ALA A 282 -21.35 2.19 16.43
C ALA A 282 -20.39 1.06 16.83
N ALA A 283 -19.60 0.57 15.86
CA ALA A 283 -18.62 -0.48 16.09
C ALA A 283 -17.52 -0.05 17.09
N LEU A 284 -16.96 1.15 16.90
CA LEU A 284 -15.94 1.71 17.80
C LEU A 284 -16.49 1.97 19.21
N GLY A 285 -17.71 2.49 19.31
CA GLY A 285 -18.41 2.70 20.57
C GLY A 285 -18.63 1.38 21.32
N ARG A 286 -19.08 0.34 20.63
CA ARG A 286 -19.25 -1.00 21.20
C ARG A 286 -17.92 -1.61 21.64
N ALA A 287 -16.88 -1.50 20.80
CA ALA A 287 -15.54 -2.02 21.08
C ALA A 287 -14.89 -1.34 22.29
N SER A 288 -14.96 0.00 22.36
CA SER A 288 -14.39 0.77 23.47
C SER A 288 -15.12 0.50 24.79
N GLY A 289 -16.45 0.37 24.76
CA GLY A 289 -17.25 -0.06 25.90
C GLY A 289 -16.82 -1.44 26.41
N TYR A 290 -16.77 -2.43 25.51
CA TYR A 290 -16.31 -3.78 25.86
C TYR A 290 -14.88 -3.79 26.38
N ALA A 291 -13.97 -2.99 25.79
CA ALA A 291 -12.59 -2.91 26.21
C ALA A 291 -12.41 -2.31 27.61
N ARG A 292 -13.31 -1.40 28.01
CA ARG A 292 -13.32 -0.81 29.37
C ARG A 292 -13.83 -1.80 30.42
N ASP A 293 -14.77 -2.66 30.05
CA ASP A 293 -15.48 -3.51 31.02
C ASP A 293 -14.86 -4.91 31.11
N ARG A 294 -14.34 -5.46 30.00
CA ARG A 294 -13.77 -6.81 29.95
C ARG A 294 -12.40 -6.85 30.66
N VAL A 295 -12.28 -7.73 31.65
CA VAL A 295 -11.04 -7.95 32.41
C VAL A 295 -10.37 -9.25 31.98
N VAL A 296 -9.10 -9.15 31.59
CA VAL A 296 -8.20 -10.30 31.34
C VAL A 296 -6.84 -9.94 31.93
N PHE A 297 -6.13 -10.92 32.51
CA PHE A 297 -4.88 -10.67 33.24
C PHE A 297 -5.04 -9.57 34.32
N SER A 298 -6.15 -9.64 35.07
CA SER A 298 -6.47 -8.79 36.23
C SER A 298 -6.63 -7.29 35.96
N ARG A 299 -6.79 -6.85 34.71
CA ARG A 299 -7.15 -5.46 34.36
C ARG A 299 -8.06 -5.36 33.13
N PRO A 300 -8.80 -4.24 32.96
CA PRO A 300 -9.51 -3.95 31.71
C PRO A 300 -8.62 -4.07 30.48
N ILE A 301 -9.10 -4.74 29.43
CA ILE A 301 -8.30 -4.98 28.23
C ILE A 301 -7.94 -3.69 27.48
N GLY A 302 -8.71 -2.62 27.67
CA GLY A 302 -8.44 -1.29 27.12
C GLY A 302 -7.16 -0.64 27.67
N GLN A 303 -6.58 -1.16 28.76
CA GLN A 303 -5.25 -0.72 29.25
C GLN A 303 -4.09 -1.34 28.46
N ASN A 304 -4.36 -2.33 27.61
CA ASN A 304 -3.34 -2.96 26.78
C ASN A 304 -3.17 -2.16 25.47
N GLN A 305 -1.95 -1.72 25.17
CA GLN A 305 -1.64 -0.94 23.96
C GLN A 305 -2.03 -1.66 22.66
N GLY A 306 -1.97 -3.00 22.65
CA GLY A 306 -2.44 -3.83 21.53
C GLY A 306 -3.94 -3.77 21.25
N VAL A 307 -4.75 -3.22 22.18
CA VAL A 307 -6.18 -2.94 21.98
C VAL A 307 -6.41 -1.44 21.85
N ALA A 308 -5.77 -0.62 22.68
CA ALA A 308 -5.97 0.83 22.70
C ALA A 308 -5.50 1.52 21.40
N HIS A 309 -4.32 1.18 20.87
CA HIS A 309 -3.79 1.85 19.68
C HIS A 309 -4.62 1.56 18.42
N PRO A 310 -5.02 0.30 18.13
CA PRO A 310 -5.89 0.04 16.98
C PRO A 310 -7.25 0.75 17.04
N LEU A 311 -7.86 0.87 18.23
CA LEU A 311 -9.11 1.63 18.39
C LEU A 311 -8.89 3.14 18.19
N ALA A 312 -7.75 3.68 18.62
CA ALA A 312 -7.39 5.08 18.36
C ALA A 312 -7.13 5.36 16.87
N ASP A 313 -6.46 4.46 16.15
CA ASP A 313 -6.27 4.55 14.69
C ASP A 313 -7.63 4.54 13.96
N ALA A 314 -8.53 3.63 14.34
CA ALA A 314 -9.88 3.58 13.78
C ALA A 314 -10.65 4.90 14.03
N TYR A 315 -10.56 5.47 15.23
CA TYR A 315 -11.17 6.77 15.55
C TYR A 315 -10.65 7.88 14.64
N MET A 316 -9.33 8.04 14.52
CA MET A 316 -8.74 9.10 13.69
C MET A 316 -9.14 8.98 12.21
N ARG A 317 -9.26 7.74 11.70
CA ARG A 317 -9.75 7.49 10.32
C ARG A 317 -11.20 7.90 10.14
N LEU A 318 -12.07 7.60 11.11
CA LEU A 318 -13.47 8.02 11.08
C LEU A 318 -13.60 9.54 11.12
N GLU A 319 -12.83 10.22 11.97
CA GLU A 319 -12.83 11.69 12.05
C GLU A 319 -12.37 12.34 10.72
N ALA A 320 -11.36 11.77 10.06
CA ALA A 320 -10.91 12.24 8.75
C ALA A 320 -11.99 12.01 7.67
N ALA A 321 -12.63 10.83 7.65
CA ALA A 321 -13.70 10.52 6.72
C ALA A 321 -14.96 11.36 6.94
N LYS A 322 -15.24 11.76 8.20
CA LYS A 322 -16.32 12.68 8.57
C LYS A 322 -16.19 14.01 7.85
N LEU A 323 -15.01 14.60 7.85
CA LEU A 323 -14.77 15.89 7.18
C LEU A 323 -15.02 15.79 5.67
N ALA A 324 -14.53 14.73 5.02
CA ALA A 324 -14.76 14.51 3.59
C ALA A 324 -16.24 14.29 3.26
N THR A 325 -16.95 13.53 4.10
CA THR A 325 -18.37 13.19 3.91
C THR A 325 -19.26 14.42 3.94
N TYR A 326 -19.13 15.25 4.98
CA TYR A 326 -19.96 16.44 5.09
C TYR A 326 -19.51 17.57 4.18
N HIS A 327 -18.25 17.59 3.73
CA HIS A 327 -17.85 18.46 2.62
C HIS A 327 -18.56 18.07 1.32
N ALA A 328 -18.60 16.78 0.96
CA ALA A 328 -19.27 16.30 -0.24
C ALA A 328 -20.78 16.55 -0.22
N ALA A 329 -21.44 16.34 0.92
CA ALA A 329 -22.87 16.56 1.06
C ALA A 329 -23.24 18.05 0.94
N ARG A 330 -22.47 18.96 1.58
CA ARG A 330 -22.64 20.42 1.39
C ARG A 330 -22.40 20.84 -0.06
N LEU A 331 -21.32 20.36 -0.68
CA LEU A 331 -21.01 20.68 -2.07
C LEU A 331 -22.12 20.21 -3.04
N TYR A 332 -22.77 19.08 -2.74
CA TYR A 332 -23.94 18.64 -3.49
C TYR A 332 -25.10 19.64 -3.38
N ASP A 333 -25.43 20.06 -2.15
CA ASP A 333 -26.53 21.00 -1.91
C ASP A 333 -26.25 22.36 -2.52
N ASP A 334 -25.04 22.89 -2.35
CA ASP A 334 -24.60 24.15 -2.94
C ASP A 334 -24.71 24.11 -4.47
N SER A 335 -24.41 22.97 -5.11
CA SER A 335 -24.53 22.81 -6.58
C SER A 335 -25.94 22.95 -7.14
N ARG A 336 -26.97 23.04 -6.28
CA ARG A 336 -28.35 23.29 -6.67
C ARG A 336 -28.64 24.78 -6.90
N THR A 337 -27.91 25.66 -6.22
CA THR A 337 -28.14 27.11 -6.23
C THR A 337 -26.94 27.90 -6.72
N ASP A 338 -25.72 27.38 -6.54
CA ASP A 338 -24.48 27.98 -6.98
C ASP A 338 -23.98 27.32 -8.27
N GLU A 339 -24.12 28.03 -9.39
CA GLU A 339 -23.67 27.59 -10.71
C GLU A 339 -22.14 27.47 -10.82
N SER A 340 -21.37 28.08 -9.91
CA SER A 340 -19.91 27.94 -9.88
C SER A 340 -19.48 26.53 -9.44
N VAL A 341 -20.35 25.81 -8.73
CA VAL A 341 -20.10 24.43 -8.30
C VAL A 341 -20.41 23.48 -9.44
N ARG A 342 -19.34 23.03 -10.11
CA ARG A 342 -19.47 22.08 -11.22
C ARG A 342 -19.86 20.68 -10.73
N GLN A 343 -20.73 20.02 -11.49
CA GLN A 343 -21.22 18.67 -11.18
C GLN A 343 -20.12 17.60 -11.14
N ASP A 344 -19.02 17.79 -11.88
CA ASP A 344 -17.87 16.89 -11.84
C ASP A 344 -17.06 17.04 -10.53
N ALA A 345 -16.97 18.25 -9.96
CA ALA A 345 -16.39 18.47 -8.64
C ALA A 345 -17.23 17.81 -7.53
N VAL A 346 -18.57 17.88 -7.62
CA VAL A 346 -19.48 17.12 -6.74
C VAL A 346 -19.23 15.62 -6.88
N GLY A 347 -19.08 15.13 -8.10
CA GLY A 347 -18.74 13.73 -8.38
C GLY A 347 -17.43 13.31 -7.71
N VAL A 348 -16.37 14.13 -7.79
CA VAL A 348 -15.09 13.87 -7.12
C VAL A 348 -15.28 13.79 -5.60
N ALA A 349 -15.92 14.80 -5.00
CA ALA A 349 -16.12 14.86 -3.56
C ALA A 349 -16.94 13.67 -3.04
N ALA A 350 -18.06 13.32 -3.70
CA ALA A 350 -18.93 12.22 -3.30
C ALA A 350 -18.22 10.85 -3.40
N ASN A 351 -17.44 10.61 -4.45
CA ASN A 351 -16.66 9.39 -4.58
C ASN A 351 -15.55 9.29 -3.52
N SER A 352 -14.79 10.38 -3.30
CA SER A 352 -13.75 10.43 -2.26
C SER A 352 -14.31 10.23 -0.85
N ALA A 353 -15.42 10.88 -0.53
CA ALA A 353 -16.12 10.73 0.76
C ALA A 353 -16.51 9.28 1.02
N LYS A 354 -17.20 8.65 0.04
CA LYS A 354 -17.66 7.27 0.16
C LYS A 354 -16.52 6.28 0.30
N TYR A 355 -15.43 6.46 -0.45
CA TYR A 355 -14.22 5.64 -0.30
C TYR A 355 -13.64 5.73 1.11
N LEU A 356 -13.41 6.95 1.60
CA LEU A 356 -12.77 7.18 2.90
C LEU A 356 -13.66 6.66 4.05
N ALA A 357 -14.96 6.92 3.99
CA ALA A 357 -15.91 6.44 4.98
C ALA A 357 -16.01 4.92 5.00
N ALA A 358 -16.08 4.26 3.84
CA ALA A 358 -16.15 2.80 3.75
C ALA A 358 -14.89 2.10 4.31
N GLU A 359 -13.69 2.59 3.98
CA GLU A 359 -12.44 2.01 4.49
C GLU A 359 -12.25 2.27 6.01
N ALA A 360 -12.66 3.46 6.49
CA ALA A 360 -12.65 3.77 7.92
C ALA A 360 -13.64 2.89 8.70
N ALA A 361 -14.87 2.72 8.19
CA ALA A 361 -15.89 1.86 8.78
C ALA A 361 -15.46 0.39 8.84
N PHE A 362 -14.89 -0.13 7.74
CA PHE A 362 -14.35 -1.49 7.70
C PHE A 362 -13.27 -1.70 8.77
N THR A 363 -12.33 -0.75 8.88
CA THR A 363 -11.27 -0.80 9.90
C THR A 363 -11.89 -0.82 11.31
N ALA A 364 -12.86 0.05 11.58
CA ALA A 364 -13.53 0.11 12.88
C ALA A 364 -14.30 -1.18 13.21
N CYS A 365 -15.05 -1.75 12.26
CA CYS A 365 -15.76 -3.01 12.43
C CYS A 365 -14.80 -4.19 12.65
N GLU A 366 -13.69 -4.26 11.90
CA GLU A 366 -12.65 -5.28 12.10
C GLU A 366 -12.07 -5.17 13.52
N ARG A 367 -11.67 -3.97 13.94
CA ARG A 367 -11.14 -3.75 15.30
C ARG A 367 -12.17 -4.07 16.37
N ALA A 368 -13.45 -3.84 16.12
CA ALA A 368 -14.51 -4.19 17.05
C ALA A 368 -14.63 -5.70 17.24
N VAL A 369 -14.64 -6.49 16.15
CA VAL A 369 -14.63 -7.95 16.23
C VAL A 369 -13.41 -8.45 16.99
N LEU A 370 -12.21 -7.96 16.63
CA LEU A 370 -10.97 -8.40 17.27
C LEU A 370 -10.87 -8.01 18.75
N ALA A 371 -11.37 -6.85 19.15
CA ALA A 371 -11.40 -6.42 20.54
C ALA A 371 -12.35 -7.28 21.41
N HIS A 372 -13.43 -7.82 20.81
CA HIS A 372 -14.33 -8.73 21.50
C HIS A 372 -13.81 -10.18 21.55
N GLY A 373 -12.82 -10.54 20.71
CA GLY A 373 -12.27 -11.89 20.63
C GLY A 373 -13.33 -12.89 20.20
N GLY A 374 -13.46 -14.02 20.91
CA GLY A 374 -14.48 -15.04 20.61
C GLY A 374 -15.91 -14.49 20.62
N MET A 375 -16.21 -13.50 21.47
CA MET A 375 -17.52 -12.85 21.50
C MET A 375 -17.77 -11.99 20.27
N GLY A 376 -16.73 -11.48 19.62
CA GLY A 376 -16.85 -10.74 18.37
C GLY A 376 -17.26 -11.60 17.18
N TYR A 377 -17.16 -12.93 17.33
CA TYR A 377 -17.58 -13.91 16.32
C TYR A 377 -18.97 -14.51 16.62
N ALA A 378 -19.50 -14.28 17.82
CA ALA A 378 -20.79 -14.82 18.22
C ALA A 378 -21.94 -13.95 17.68
N ALA A 379 -22.93 -14.57 17.05
CA ALA A 379 -24.09 -13.90 16.45
C ALA A 379 -25.01 -13.18 17.45
N GLU A 380 -24.78 -13.36 18.75
CA GLU A 380 -25.47 -12.61 19.82
C GLU A 380 -24.91 -11.19 20.01
N TYR A 381 -23.71 -10.89 19.48
CA TYR A 381 -23.11 -9.56 19.51
C TYR A 381 -23.29 -8.84 18.16
N ASP A 382 -23.59 -7.55 18.20
CA ASP A 382 -23.82 -6.78 16.97
C ASP A 382 -22.59 -6.62 16.07
N VAL A 383 -21.37 -6.70 16.65
CA VAL A 383 -20.13 -6.37 15.91
C VAL A 383 -19.86 -7.33 14.75
N GLU A 384 -20.31 -8.58 14.83
CA GLU A 384 -20.21 -9.52 13.71
C GLU A 384 -21.15 -9.11 12.56
N ARG A 385 -22.38 -8.71 12.91
CA ARG A 385 -23.39 -8.25 11.96
C ARG A 385 -22.92 -6.98 11.25
N TRP A 386 -22.41 -6.02 12.00
CA TRP A 386 -21.85 -4.79 11.44
C TRP A 386 -20.61 -5.05 10.58
N PHE A 387 -19.79 -6.05 10.91
CA PHE A 387 -18.66 -6.45 10.06
C PHE A 387 -19.14 -7.07 8.74
N ARG A 388 -20.20 -7.88 8.75
CA ARG A 388 -20.83 -8.36 7.49
C ARG A 388 -21.40 -7.22 6.66
N GLU A 389 -22.08 -6.28 7.32
CA GLU A 389 -22.74 -5.14 6.68
C GLU A 389 -21.76 -4.11 6.11
N CYS A 390 -20.59 -3.89 6.73
CA CYS A 390 -19.62 -2.87 6.30
C CYS A 390 -18.96 -3.14 4.93
N LEU A 391 -19.13 -4.35 4.38
CA LEU A 391 -18.65 -4.68 3.03
C LEU A 391 -19.48 -3.99 1.93
N VAL A 392 -20.77 -3.72 2.17
CA VAL A 392 -21.64 -3.13 1.15
C VAL A 392 -21.14 -1.74 0.71
N PRO A 393 -20.80 -0.79 1.61
CA PRO A 393 -20.18 0.47 1.22
C PRO A 393 -18.83 0.34 0.50
N ARG A 394 -18.15 -0.81 0.50
CA ARG A 394 -16.92 -1.02 -0.28
C ARG A 394 -17.20 -1.47 -1.72
N ILE A 395 -18.39 -2.06 -1.94
CA ILE A 395 -18.79 -2.71 -3.19
C ILE A 395 -19.74 -1.82 -4.01
N ALA A 396 -20.78 -1.26 -3.37
CA ALA A 396 -21.88 -0.56 -4.02
C ALA A 396 -21.95 0.92 -3.59
N PRO A 397 -22.58 1.82 -4.36
CA PRO A 397 -23.06 1.62 -5.74
C PRO A 397 -21.93 1.57 -6.77
N VAL A 398 -20.71 1.97 -6.38
CA VAL A 398 -19.48 1.90 -7.19
C VAL A 398 -18.38 1.27 -6.34
N SER A 399 -17.62 0.34 -6.90
CA SER A 399 -16.56 -0.34 -6.16
C SER A 399 -15.43 0.61 -5.77
N ARG A 400 -14.67 0.22 -4.75
CA ARG A 400 -13.44 0.90 -4.34
C ARG A 400 -12.52 1.20 -5.53
N GLU A 401 -12.32 0.22 -6.40
CA GLU A 401 -11.42 0.32 -7.56
C GLU A 401 -11.96 1.29 -8.61
N MET A 402 -13.28 1.31 -8.85
CA MET A 402 -13.86 2.25 -9.81
C MET A 402 -13.89 3.68 -9.30
N ILE A 403 -13.99 3.88 -7.99
CA ILE A 403 -13.78 5.20 -7.39
C ILE A 403 -12.35 5.67 -7.65
N LEU A 404 -11.35 4.82 -7.40
CA LEU A 404 -9.96 5.15 -7.67
C LEU A 404 -9.74 5.49 -9.15
N ASN A 405 -10.32 4.71 -10.07
CA ASN A 405 -10.29 5.00 -11.51
C ASN A 405 -10.97 6.34 -11.86
N TYR A 406 -12.13 6.62 -11.27
CA TYR A 406 -12.83 7.89 -11.49
C TYR A 406 -12.00 9.07 -11.01
N ILE A 407 -11.31 8.94 -9.88
CA ILE A 407 -10.41 9.98 -9.37
C ILE A 407 -9.22 10.15 -10.32
N THR A 408 -8.56 9.08 -10.76
CA THR A 408 -7.34 9.15 -11.59
C THR A 408 -7.57 9.53 -13.05
N ILE A 409 -8.76 9.33 -13.59
CA ILE A 409 -9.14 9.67 -14.98
C ILE A 409 -10.01 10.93 -15.05
N GLY A 410 -10.59 11.33 -13.91
CA GLY A 410 -11.54 12.43 -13.78
C GLY A 410 -10.92 13.82 -13.66
N PRO A 411 -11.69 14.83 -13.21
CA PRO A 411 -11.31 16.25 -13.24
C PRO A 411 -10.03 16.60 -12.48
N VAL A 412 -9.61 15.73 -11.56
CA VAL A 412 -8.46 15.90 -10.66
C VAL A 412 -7.14 15.56 -11.35
N PHE A 413 -7.18 14.73 -12.39
CA PHE A 413 -5.99 14.34 -13.13
C PHE A 413 -6.28 14.39 -14.64
N GLU A 414 -5.72 15.37 -15.34
CA GLU A 414 -5.89 15.51 -16.79
C GLU A 414 -5.19 14.34 -17.51
N THR A 415 -5.96 13.48 -18.20
CA THR A 415 -5.44 12.62 -19.26
C THR A 415 -5.63 13.35 -20.60
N ARG A 416 -4.60 14.01 -21.12
CA ARG A 416 -4.69 14.72 -22.41
C ARG A 416 -4.56 13.74 -23.59
N ASP A 417 -5.51 13.85 -24.52
CA ASP A 417 -5.59 13.32 -25.89
C ASP A 417 -5.21 11.85 -26.20
N ARG A 418 -6.24 11.08 -26.58
CA ARG A 418 -6.19 9.72 -27.15
C ARG A 418 -5.52 9.61 -28.53
N LYS A 419 -4.95 10.69 -29.07
CA LYS A 419 -4.39 10.72 -30.44
C LYS A 419 -2.88 10.53 -30.53
N ASN A 420 -2.11 10.75 -29.45
CA ASN A 420 -0.62 10.75 -29.50
C ASN A 420 0.07 9.82 -28.48
N GLY A 421 -0.53 8.69 -28.10
CA GLY A 421 0.21 7.53 -27.58
C GLY A 421 0.85 7.59 -26.18
N ALA A 422 0.98 8.74 -25.50
CA ALA A 422 1.58 8.83 -24.17
C ALA A 422 0.58 9.37 -23.11
N SER A 423 0.17 8.53 -22.16
CA SER A 423 -0.69 8.94 -21.03
C SER A 423 0.14 9.22 -19.77
N ALA A 424 0.36 10.50 -19.44
CA ALA A 424 0.91 10.90 -18.15
C ALA A 424 -0.22 11.37 -17.21
N ILE A 425 -0.28 10.84 -15.99
CA ILE A 425 -1.20 11.29 -14.93
C ILE A 425 -0.68 12.63 -14.38
N ARG A 426 -1.40 13.74 -14.62
CA ARG A 426 -1.01 15.08 -14.15
C ARG A 426 -2.06 15.65 -13.20
N PHE A 427 -1.67 15.95 -11.97
CA PHE A 427 -2.54 16.59 -10.97
C PHE A 427 -2.98 17.98 -11.44
N THR A 428 -4.27 18.24 -11.56
CA THR A 428 -4.83 19.56 -11.84
C THR A 428 -4.98 20.32 -10.52
N ARG A 429 -4.20 21.40 -10.33
CA ARG A 429 -4.55 22.40 -9.32
C ARG A 429 -5.77 23.18 -9.84
N PRO A 430 -6.79 23.44 -9.01
CA PRO A 430 -7.77 24.47 -9.32
C PRO A 430 -7.03 25.77 -9.62
N SER A 431 -7.27 26.37 -10.78
CA SER A 431 -6.80 27.72 -11.06
C SER A 431 -7.51 28.64 -10.08
N LEU A 432 -6.80 29.16 -9.09
CA LEU A 432 -7.19 30.42 -8.46
C LEU A 432 -7.37 31.41 -9.63
N GLY A 433 -8.58 31.96 -9.78
CA GLY A 433 -8.95 32.77 -10.93
C GLY A 433 -7.86 33.77 -11.27
N LYS A 434 -7.42 33.77 -12.52
CA LYS A 434 -6.75 34.95 -13.05
C LYS A 434 -7.82 36.03 -13.08
N GLU A 435 -7.78 36.92 -12.10
CA GLU A 435 -8.23 38.29 -12.34
C GLU A 435 -7.44 38.78 -13.55
N ASP A 436 -8.17 39.11 -14.61
CA ASP A 436 -7.63 39.72 -15.81
C ASP A 436 -7.34 41.19 -15.49
N PRO A 437 -6.08 41.65 -15.42
CA PRO A 437 -5.75 43.00 -14.97
C PRO A 437 -5.87 44.02 -16.11
N SER A 438 -6.90 43.90 -16.95
CA SER A 438 -7.17 44.85 -18.04
C SER A 438 -8.66 45.11 -18.16
N GLU A 439 -9.23 45.85 -17.21
CA GLU A 439 -10.21 46.93 -17.43
C GLU A 439 -10.68 47.50 -16.08
N ALA A 440 -9.81 48.27 -15.44
CA ALA A 440 -10.24 49.25 -14.45
C ALA A 440 -10.40 50.61 -15.16
N ARG A 441 -11.62 50.90 -15.63
CA ARG A 441 -12.09 52.28 -15.81
C ARG A 441 -13.48 52.42 -15.19
N LEU A 442 -13.48 53.15 -14.08
CA LEU A 442 -14.66 53.75 -13.47
C LEU A 442 -15.26 54.79 -14.42
N SER A 443 -16.56 54.68 -14.73
CA SER A 443 -17.52 55.79 -14.66
C SER A 443 -18.96 55.33 -14.96
N ASP A 444 -19.80 55.58 -13.95
CA ASP A 444 -21.19 56.06 -14.00
C ASP A 444 -22.41 55.15 -14.25
N MET A 445 -23.39 55.42 -13.37
CA MET A 445 -24.77 54.99 -13.29
C MET A 445 -25.59 55.39 -14.53
N GLN A 446 -26.50 54.51 -14.98
CA GLN A 446 -27.96 54.71 -15.06
C GLN A 446 -28.62 53.68 -15.99
N GLN A 447 -29.89 53.38 -15.69
CA GLN A 447 -30.77 52.41 -16.35
C GLN A 447 -31.23 52.84 -17.78
N PRO A 448 -32.29 52.24 -18.39
CA PRO A 448 -32.22 51.15 -19.34
C PRO A 448 -32.75 51.55 -20.73
N SER A 449 -32.77 50.58 -21.65
CA SER A 449 -33.69 50.44 -22.81
C SER A 449 -33.14 50.61 -24.24
N SER A 450 -33.72 49.75 -25.08
CA SER A 450 -34.10 49.93 -26.49
C SER A 450 -33.32 49.16 -27.57
N GLN A 451 -34.17 48.45 -28.33
CA GLN A 451 -34.07 47.67 -29.55
C GLN A 451 -33.10 48.19 -30.64
N VAL A 452 -32.64 47.29 -31.52
CA VAL A 452 -33.08 47.17 -32.95
C VAL A 452 -32.12 46.27 -33.76
N GLN A 453 -32.67 45.16 -34.27
CA GLN A 453 -32.53 44.56 -35.60
C GLN A 453 -31.28 44.83 -36.49
N ARG A 454 -30.63 43.76 -37.02
CA ARG A 454 -30.94 43.04 -38.30
C ARG A 454 -29.68 42.54 -39.05
N ARG A 455 -29.85 41.34 -39.65
CA ARG A 455 -29.21 40.77 -40.88
C ARG A 455 -27.70 40.52 -40.83
N GLY A 456 -27.15 39.36 -41.18
CA GLY A 456 -27.60 38.27 -42.04
C GLY A 456 -26.69 38.24 -43.29
N VAL A 457 -25.80 37.26 -43.41
CA VAL A 457 -25.18 36.85 -44.68
C VAL A 457 -24.91 35.34 -44.67
N THR A 458 -25.32 34.73 -45.77
CA THR A 458 -25.32 33.30 -46.10
C THR A 458 -24.15 32.97 -47.05
N ALA A 459 -23.88 31.66 -47.19
CA ALA A 459 -23.22 30.98 -48.32
C ALA A 459 -21.69 30.78 -48.17
N MET A 460 -21.07 29.71 -48.67
CA MET A 460 -21.48 28.78 -49.72
C MET A 460 -20.64 27.47 -49.66
N ARG A 461 -21.27 26.35 -50.03
CA ARG A 461 -20.68 25.04 -50.37
C ARG A 461 -19.80 25.09 -51.63
N TYR A 462 -18.94 24.09 -51.85
CA TYR A 462 -18.81 23.29 -53.10
C TYR A 462 -18.01 21.97 -52.81
N PRO A 463 -18.01 20.94 -53.70
CA PRO A 463 -18.32 19.54 -53.37
C PRO A 463 -17.39 18.52 -54.12
N ARG A 464 -17.86 17.26 -54.23
CA ARG A 464 -17.41 16.13 -55.10
C ARG A 464 -16.22 15.32 -54.55
N ARG A 465 -16.13 14.00 -54.70
CA ARG A 465 -16.70 13.09 -55.73
C ARG A 465 -16.65 11.62 -55.25
N SER A 466 -17.55 10.81 -55.80
CA SER A 466 -17.66 9.34 -55.66
C SER A 466 -16.76 8.55 -56.63
N LYS A 467 -16.50 7.28 -56.31
CA LYS A 467 -16.70 6.04 -57.12
C LYS A 467 -16.13 4.83 -56.34
N ARG A 468 -16.90 3.79 -55.97
CA ARG A 468 -17.50 2.65 -56.72
C ARG A 468 -16.50 1.53 -57.05
N GLY A 469 -16.81 0.29 -56.63
CA GLY A 469 -16.14 -0.93 -57.09
C GLY A 469 -16.52 -2.19 -56.30
N GLU A 470 -17.69 -2.78 -56.60
CA GLU A 470 -18.09 -4.14 -56.21
C GLU A 470 -17.47 -5.22 -57.12
N ARG A 471 -17.29 -6.43 -56.56
CA ARG A 471 -17.44 -7.80 -57.13
C ARG A 471 -16.71 -8.75 -56.16
N GLY A 472 -17.24 -9.84 -55.57
CA GLY A 472 -18.35 -10.73 -55.89
C GLY A 472 -17.81 -12.07 -56.38
N LEU A 473 -17.89 -13.15 -55.57
CA LEU A 473 -18.25 -14.56 -55.89
C LEU A 473 -17.63 -15.61 -54.92
N HIS A 474 -18.53 -16.42 -54.34
CA HIS A 474 -18.41 -17.73 -53.66
C HIS A 474 -18.27 -18.88 -54.70
N PRO A 475 -18.35 -20.20 -54.40
CA PRO A 475 -17.97 -21.04 -53.23
C PRO A 475 -17.29 -22.41 -53.59
N SER A 476 -17.03 -23.23 -52.54
CA SER A 476 -17.15 -24.72 -52.46
C SER A 476 -16.00 -25.60 -53.00
N GLN A 477 -15.36 -26.41 -52.12
CA GLN A 477 -15.54 -27.89 -51.94
C GLN A 477 -14.58 -28.72 -52.83
N GLN A 478 -13.81 -29.74 -52.41
CA GLN A 478 -14.09 -31.05 -51.77
C GLN A 478 -12.72 -31.72 -51.42
N GLN A 479 -12.53 -32.43 -50.28
CA GLN A 479 -12.79 -33.87 -50.01
C GLN A 479 -11.64 -34.77 -50.58
N TYR A 480 -11.04 -35.78 -49.92
CA TYR A 480 -11.46 -36.93 -49.10
C TYR A 480 -10.21 -37.41 -48.29
N ASP A 481 -10.24 -38.22 -47.22
CA ASP A 481 -10.75 -39.60 -47.21
C ASP A 481 -10.89 -40.21 -45.79
N ASP A 482 -11.70 -41.26 -45.77
CA ASP A 482 -12.36 -41.98 -44.67
C ASP A 482 -11.59 -43.24 -44.19
N LYS A 483 -11.88 -43.73 -42.97
CA LYS A 483 -12.13 -45.15 -42.60
C LYS A 483 -12.01 -45.45 -41.09
N SER A 484 -13.11 -45.99 -40.54
CA SER A 484 -13.22 -46.84 -39.31
C SER A 484 -13.10 -48.35 -39.71
N PRO A 485 -13.18 -49.42 -38.85
CA PRO A 485 -14.18 -49.64 -37.77
C PRO A 485 -13.82 -50.57 -36.55
N ASP A 486 -14.80 -50.70 -35.62
CA ASP A 486 -15.21 -51.88 -34.80
C ASP A 486 -14.34 -52.39 -33.59
N VAL A 487 -14.82 -52.98 -32.45
CA VAL A 487 -16.12 -53.51 -31.96
C VAL A 487 -16.13 -53.80 -30.42
N LYS A 488 -17.31 -53.61 -29.78
CA LYS A 488 -18.01 -54.22 -28.58
C LYS A 488 -17.29 -54.97 -27.42
N THR A 489 -17.74 -54.76 -26.17
CA THR A 489 -18.69 -55.61 -25.36
C THR A 489 -18.66 -55.30 -23.83
N SER A 490 -19.84 -55.38 -23.18
CA SER A 490 -20.06 -55.47 -21.71
C SER A 490 -20.48 -56.92 -21.36
N PRO A 491 -20.44 -57.42 -20.09
CA PRO A 491 -21.56 -57.22 -19.13
C PRO A 491 -21.29 -57.42 -17.60
N GLY A 492 -22.22 -56.95 -16.74
CA GLY A 492 -22.94 -57.79 -15.74
C GLY A 492 -22.37 -58.10 -14.32
N PRO A 493 -23.22 -58.50 -13.32
CA PRO A 493 -23.21 -57.97 -11.94
C PRO A 493 -23.25 -59.02 -10.76
N VAL A 494 -23.37 -58.52 -9.50
CA VAL A 494 -24.07 -59.06 -8.29
C VAL A 494 -23.25 -59.50 -7.03
N ALA A 495 -23.57 -58.83 -5.89
CA ALA A 495 -23.64 -59.17 -4.43
C ALA A 495 -22.66 -60.19 -3.77
N THR A 496 -22.23 -60.12 -2.49
CA THR A 496 -22.95 -59.83 -1.23
C THR A 496 -21.96 -59.69 -0.04
N THR A 497 -22.36 -58.90 0.98
CA THR A 497 -22.05 -58.97 2.45
C THR A 497 -20.65 -58.72 3.03
N ALA A 498 -20.62 -57.76 3.98
CA ALA A 498 -19.53 -57.30 4.85
C ALA A 498 -19.27 -58.24 6.06
N PRO A 499 -18.26 -57.98 6.92
CA PRO A 499 -18.49 -57.00 8.00
C PRO A 499 -17.29 -56.11 8.45
N SER A 500 -17.69 -55.06 9.16
CA SER A 500 -17.01 -54.34 10.26
C SER A 500 -15.91 -53.30 10.02
N ASN A 501 -16.30 -52.07 10.40
CA ASN A 501 -15.59 -51.03 11.15
C ASN A 501 -14.64 -50.07 10.43
N LEU A 502 -15.22 -48.88 10.20
CA LEU A 502 -14.74 -47.53 10.52
C LEU A 502 -13.45 -47.05 9.84
N ASP A 503 -13.64 -46.40 8.68
CA ASP A 503 -12.93 -45.16 8.35
C ASP A 503 -13.66 -44.44 7.21
N SER A 504 -14.02 -43.17 7.40
CA SER A 504 -14.75 -42.38 6.40
C SER A 504 -14.02 -41.08 6.03
N LYS A 505 -13.73 -41.00 4.72
CA LYS A 505 -13.83 -39.83 3.81
C LYS A 505 -12.67 -38.81 3.75
N SER A 506 -11.98 -38.88 2.61
CA SER A 506 -11.32 -37.82 1.84
C SER A 506 -12.34 -36.82 1.23
N PRO A 507 -11.93 -35.75 0.50
CA PRO A 507 -10.69 -34.96 0.52
C PRO A 507 -10.95 -33.45 0.77
N GLY A 508 -10.02 -32.78 1.47
CA GLY A 508 -10.12 -31.37 1.83
C GLY A 508 -9.57 -30.41 0.77
N THR A 509 -10.41 -29.44 0.44
CA THR A 509 -10.28 -28.25 -0.40
C THR A 509 -8.99 -27.43 -0.16
N LEU A 510 -8.32 -27.04 -1.25
CA LEU A 510 -7.24 -26.04 -1.26
C LEU A 510 -7.79 -24.62 -1.10
N PHE A 511 -7.25 -23.90 -0.11
CA PHE A 511 -7.50 -22.48 0.12
C PHE A 511 -6.64 -21.63 -0.84
N PHE A 512 -7.28 -20.75 -1.61
CA PHE A 512 -6.62 -19.64 -2.31
C PHE A 512 -6.57 -18.43 -1.37
N GLY A 513 -5.37 -18.11 -0.88
CA GLY A 513 -5.09 -16.85 -0.21
C GLY A 513 -4.76 -15.78 -1.26
N GLU A 514 -5.69 -14.85 -1.48
CA GLU A 514 -5.45 -13.64 -2.27
C GLU A 514 -4.83 -12.55 -1.39
N SER A 515 -3.63 -12.11 -1.77
CA SER A 515 -3.11 -10.79 -1.36
C SER A 515 -2.27 -10.21 -2.49
N SER A 516 -2.96 -9.63 -3.47
CA SER A 516 -2.35 -8.81 -4.52
C SER A 516 -2.78 -7.35 -4.30
N PHE A 517 -1.83 -6.50 -3.92
CA PHE A 517 -1.91 -5.07 -4.19
C PHE A 517 -1.26 -4.84 -5.56
N LEU A 518 -2.04 -4.39 -6.55
CA LEU A 518 -1.51 -3.89 -7.81
C LEU A 518 -1.80 -2.39 -7.94
N THR A 519 -0.81 -1.67 -8.45
CA THR A 519 -1.06 -0.58 -9.39
C THR A 519 -0.20 -0.83 -10.61
N ILE A 520 -0.85 -0.83 -11.78
CA ILE A 520 -0.30 -1.03 -13.11
C ILE A 520 -0.16 0.33 -13.84
N VAL A 521 0.86 0.33 -14.70
CA VAL A 521 1.43 1.30 -15.66
C VAL A 521 0.60 1.45 -16.95
N PRO A 522 0.72 2.57 -17.70
CA PRO A 522 0.89 2.47 -19.17
C PRO A 522 1.89 3.52 -19.73
N GLY A 523 2.71 3.35 -20.77
CA GLY A 523 2.94 2.29 -21.78
C GLY A 523 3.51 2.94 -23.06
N GLU A 524 4.74 2.54 -23.46
CA GLU A 524 5.38 2.46 -24.81
C GLU A 524 5.35 3.68 -25.79
N ARG A 525 6.46 4.08 -26.45
CA ARG A 525 7.26 3.35 -27.45
C ARG A 525 8.66 3.96 -27.69
N HIS A 526 9.63 3.08 -27.96
CA HIS A 526 10.75 3.16 -28.94
C HIS A 526 11.03 4.53 -29.61
N ASP A 527 12.25 5.08 -29.61
CA ASP A 527 13.48 4.46 -30.12
C ASP A 527 14.78 5.15 -29.64
N SER A 528 15.82 4.32 -29.54
CA SER A 528 17.23 4.58 -29.89
C SER A 528 18.04 5.68 -29.19
N ASP A 529 19.13 5.19 -28.59
CA ASP A 529 20.47 5.79 -28.56
C ASP A 529 20.65 7.17 -27.91
N GLY A 530 21.42 7.35 -26.86
CA GLY A 530 22.48 6.48 -26.37
C GLY A 530 23.70 7.34 -26.08
N SER A 531 24.29 7.08 -24.91
CA SER A 531 25.72 7.31 -24.69
C SER A 531 26.09 8.82 -24.64
N SER A 532 27.19 9.24 -24.07
CA SER A 532 28.14 8.58 -23.22
C SER A 532 29.10 9.66 -22.72
N LYS A 533 29.83 9.29 -21.66
CA LYS A 533 31.23 9.65 -21.43
C LYS A 533 31.45 11.07 -20.94
N ALA A 534 31.68 11.27 -19.63
CA ALA A 534 32.98 11.08 -18.96
C ALA A 534 34.04 12.05 -19.51
N VAL A 535 34.95 12.60 -18.72
CA VAL A 535 35.93 11.93 -17.87
C VAL A 535 36.52 13.07 -17.05
N ASP A 536 36.56 12.86 -15.75
CA ASP A 536 37.69 13.19 -14.91
C ASP A 536 38.69 14.29 -15.35
N ALA A 537 38.49 15.48 -14.76
CA ALA A 537 39.27 16.48 -13.98
C ALA A 537 40.59 17.26 -14.28
N ALA A 538 40.79 18.31 -13.46
CA ALA A 538 41.81 18.60 -12.43
C ALA A 538 43.26 18.69 -12.91
N GLU A 539 43.71 19.94 -13.04
CA GLU A 539 44.85 20.50 -12.33
C GLU A 539 44.46 21.90 -11.80
N ARG A 540 44.89 22.21 -10.58
CA ARG A 540 44.94 23.54 -9.92
C ARG A 540 46.44 23.93 -9.84
N PRO A 541 46.88 25.12 -9.35
CA PRO A 541 46.20 26.40 -9.05
C PRO A 541 47.02 27.66 -9.47
N TRP A 542 46.43 28.87 -9.41
CA TRP A 542 47.03 29.99 -8.67
C TRP A 542 45.96 31.02 -8.29
N SER A 543 46.16 31.61 -7.12
CA SER A 543 45.30 32.50 -6.34
C SER A 543 45.28 33.95 -6.84
N THR A 544 44.17 34.66 -6.64
CA THR A 544 44.17 36.04 -6.10
C THR A 544 42.76 36.47 -5.67
N MET A 545 42.73 37.28 -4.62
CA MET A 545 41.59 37.76 -3.85
C MET A 545 40.65 38.68 -4.63
N SER A 546 39.34 38.66 -4.35
CA SER A 546 38.61 39.83 -3.80
C SER A 546 37.10 39.57 -3.55
N THR A 547 36.72 39.91 -2.32
CA THR A 547 35.51 40.58 -1.80
C THR A 547 34.20 40.66 -2.63
N VAL A 548 33.17 39.98 -2.12
CA VAL A 548 31.78 40.40 -1.81
C VAL A 548 31.03 41.37 -2.76
N SER A 549 29.95 40.89 -3.40
CA SER A 549 28.54 41.35 -3.21
C SER A 549 27.60 40.91 -4.37
N HIS A 550 26.31 40.80 -4.05
CA HIS A 550 25.20 40.20 -4.80
C HIS A 550 24.78 40.90 -6.12
N LEU A 551 24.40 40.13 -7.16
CA LEU A 551 23.07 40.11 -7.86
C LEU A 551 23.12 39.65 -9.36
N ARG A 552 22.22 38.69 -9.66
CA ARG A 552 21.37 38.47 -10.87
C ARG A 552 21.94 38.11 -12.27
N LEU A 553 21.47 36.92 -12.71
CA LEU A 553 20.82 36.53 -14.00
C LEU A 553 21.58 36.73 -15.33
N VAL A 554 21.75 35.63 -16.10
CA VAL A 554 21.24 35.40 -17.47
C VAL A 554 21.59 33.95 -17.92
N PHE A 555 20.64 33.30 -18.59
CA PHE A 555 20.72 31.96 -19.22
C PHE A 555 21.64 31.95 -20.45
N PRO A 556 22.17 30.77 -20.81
CA PRO A 556 22.24 30.38 -22.21
C PRO A 556 21.49 29.07 -22.48
N VAL A 557 20.56 29.14 -23.42
CA VAL A 557 20.08 28.06 -24.31
C VAL A 557 19.96 28.75 -25.69
N PRO A 558 20.28 28.17 -26.87
CA PRO A 558 20.62 26.77 -27.23
C PRO A 558 21.83 26.62 -28.19
N ASP A 559 22.19 25.36 -28.48
CA ASP A 559 22.36 24.83 -29.85
C ASP A 559 22.18 23.30 -29.75
N SER A 560 20.96 22.80 -29.73
CA SER A 560 20.32 22.32 -30.96
C SER A 560 18.82 22.12 -30.75
N LEU A 561 18.03 22.69 -31.66
CA LEU A 561 16.63 22.35 -31.90
C LEU A 561 16.60 21.04 -32.69
N GLY A 562 16.30 19.95 -32.01
CA GLY A 562 15.99 18.65 -32.60
C GLY A 562 15.12 17.86 -31.65
N SER A 563 13.87 17.65 -32.03
CA SER A 563 12.95 16.73 -31.37
C SER A 563 13.55 15.32 -31.31
N GLN A 564 13.97 14.87 -30.14
CA GLN A 564 14.11 13.46 -29.82
C GLN A 564 13.42 13.20 -28.49
N ASP A 565 12.43 12.33 -28.55
CA ASP A 565 11.69 11.79 -27.42
C ASP A 565 12.68 10.96 -26.57
N ASP A 566 13.16 11.53 -25.47
CA ASP A 566 14.10 10.88 -24.56
C ASP A 566 13.32 9.75 -23.86
N GLY A 567 13.34 8.54 -24.44
CA GLY A 567 12.50 7.35 -24.21
C GLY A 567 12.38 6.78 -22.79
N SER A 568 12.61 7.60 -21.77
CA SER A 568 12.39 7.37 -20.35
C SER A 568 10.91 7.20 -19.96
N GLY A 569 9.95 7.68 -20.76
CA GLY A 569 8.52 7.61 -20.44
C GLY A 569 8.12 8.37 -19.16
N VAL A 570 9.01 9.22 -18.63
CA VAL A 570 8.82 9.97 -17.39
C VAL A 570 8.31 11.38 -17.70
N SER A 571 7.24 11.81 -17.02
CA SER A 571 6.64 13.12 -17.27
C SER A 571 7.63 14.27 -17.05
N PRO A 572 7.57 15.37 -17.81
CA PRO A 572 8.41 16.56 -17.59
C PRO A 572 8.30 17.13 -16.16
N ALA A 573 7.13 16.98 -15.52
CA ALA A 573 6.92 17.38 -14.13
C ALA A 573 7.72 16.50 -13.16
N THR A 574 7.74 15.19 -13.39
CA THR A 574 8.56 14.25 -12.63
C THR A 574 10.05 14.52 -12.85
N MET A 575 10.48 14.76 -14.10
CA MET A 575 11.88 15.13 -14.39
C MET A 575 12.31 16.43 -13.70
N ARG A 576 11.42 17.41 -13.59
CA ARG A 576 11.67 18.63 -12.81
C ARG A 576 11.81 18.32 -11.32
N TYR A 577 10.89 17.56 -10.74
CA TYR A 577 10.99 17.12 -9.35
C TYR A 577 12.31 16.38 -9.07
N LEU A 578 12.73 15.47 -9.97
CA LEU A 578 14.00 14.76 -9.86
C LEU A 578 15.22 15.69 -9.92
N ARG A 579 15.17 16.79 -10.68
CA ARG A 579 16.22 17.83 -10.68
C ARG A 579 16.22 18.65 -9.39
N ASP A 580 15.04 19.06 -8.93
CA ASP A 580 14.87 19.89 -7.73
C ASP A 580 15.32 19.12 -6.46
N GLU A 581 15.04 17.82 -6.38
CA GLU A 581 15.56 16.91 -5.33
C GLU A 581 17.05 16.55 -5.51
N GLY A 582 17.68 17.00 -6.59
CA GLY A 582 19.06 16.68 -6.94
C GLY A 582 19.31 15.19 -7.23
N ALA A 583 18.27 14.41 -7.50
CA ALA A 583 18.36 12.97 -7.73
C ALA A 583 19.13 12.64 -9.01
N LEU A 584 19.07 13.53 -10.01
CA LEU A 584 19.86 13.43 -11.25
C LEU A 584 21.28 14.00 -11.11
N THR A 585 21.58 14.66 -9.99
CA THR A 585 22.88 15.26 -9.72
C THR A 585 23.82 14.22 -9.13
N LEU A 586 24.97 14.06 -9.77
CA LEU A 586 26.06 13.21 -9.32
C LEU A 586 27.25 14.10 -8.93
N PRO A 587 28.09 13.70 -7.96
CA PRO A 587 29.36 14.36 -7.74
C PRO A 587 30.24 14.28 -9.00
N ASP A 588 31.25 15.14 -9.09
CA ASP A 588 32.20 15.10 -10.21
C ASP A 588 32.78 13.69 -10.39
N THR A 589 33.05 13.31 -11.64
CA THR A 589 33.44 11.93 -11.95
C THR A 589 34.75 11.57 -11.23
N ARG A 590 35.74 12.49 -11.12
CA ARG A 590 37.01 12.21 -10.38
C ARG A 590 36.74 12.03 -8.91
N ALA A 591 35.82 12.82 -8.36
CA ALA A 591 35.45 12.72 -6.96
C ALA A 591 34.72 11.39 -6.66
N CYS A 592 34.00 10.82 -7.62
CA CYS A 592 33.30 9.55 -7.47
C CYS A 592 34.20 8.31 -7.59
N ILE A 593 35.28 8.37 -8.39
CA ILE A 593 36.11 7.19 -8.67
C ILE A 593 36.64 6.52 -7.39
N PRO A 594 37.23 7.23 -6.40
CA PRO A 594 37.72 6.60 -5.19
C PRO A 594 36.62 5.90 -4.37
N ALA A 595 35.39 6.43 -4.37
CA ALA A 595 34.26 5.77 -3.74
C ALA A 595 33.84 4.49 -4.48
N LEU A 596 33.88 4.49 -5.81
CA LEU A 596 33.61 3.30 -6.63
C LEU A 596 34.74 2.26 -6.54
N GLN A 597 35.99 2.70 -6.41
CA GLN A 597 37.13 1.83 -6.08
C GLN A 597 36.92 1.16 -4.73
N ALA A 598 36.50 1.91 -3.72
CA ALA A 598 36.18 1.34 -2.41
C ALA A 598 35.02 0.32 -2.48
N TYR A 599 34.00 0.59 -3.30
CA TYR A 599 32.94 -0.39 -3.60
C TYR A 599 33.51 -1.69 -4.19
N PHE A 600 34.33 -1.60 -5.24
CA PHE A 600 34.90 -2.78 -5.92
C PHE A 600 35.94 -3.53 -5.10
N ALA A 601 36.64 -2.83 -4.19
CA ALA A 601 37.64 -3.43 -3.32
C ALA A 601 37.02 -4.15 -2.11
N TRP A 602 35.98 -3.58 -1.50
CA TRP A 602 35.52 -4.04 -0.18
C TRP A 602 34.11 -4.63 -0.17
N PHE A 603 33.19 -4.13 -1.00
CA PHE A 603 31.80 -4.61 -1.03
C PHE A 603 31.55 -5.64 -2.13
N HIS A 604 31.99 -5.34 -3.35
CA HIS A 604 31.78 -6.19 -4.53
C HIS A 604 32.32 -7.62 -4.35
N PRO A 605 33.48 -7.86 -3.70
CA PRO A 605 33.92 -9.23 -3.43
C PRO A 605 32.98 -10.02 -2.51
N CYS A 606 32.13 -9.36 -1.74
CA CYS A 606 31.12 -10.04 -0.92
C CYS A 606 29.83 -10.29 -1.68
N PHE A 607 29.44 -9.34 -2.54
CA PHE A 607 28.20 -9.38 -3.30
C PHE A 607 28.48 -8.93 -4.74
N PRO A 608 28.93 -9.84 -5.63
CA PRO A 608 29.41 -9.52 -6.97
C PRO A 608 28.25 -9.29 -7.95
N VAL A 609 27.31 -8.41 -7.60
CA VAL A 609 26.06 -8.20 -8.35
C VAL A 609 26.26 -7.43 -9.66
N VAL A 610 27.39 -6.74 -9.83
CA VAL A 610 27.75 -5.97 -11.04
C VAL A 610 28.95 -6.63 -11.74
N ASP A 611 28.99 -6.63 -13.07
CA ASP A 611 30.19 -7.05 -13.81
C ASP A 611 31.19 -5.89 -13.89
N ARG A 612 32.41 -6.09 -13.38
CA ARG A 612 33.39 -5.01 -13.22
C ARG A 612 33.86 -4.45 -14.55
N ALA A 613 34.20 -5.32 -15.50
CA ALA A 613 34.66 -4.92 -16.82
C ALA A 613 33.55 -4.20 -17.59
N ASP A 614 32.32 -4.73 -17.55
CA ASP A 614 31.17 -4.09 -18.16
C ASP A 614 30.88 -2.72 -17.53
N PHE A 615 30.90 -2.62 -16.20
CA PHE A 615 30.71 -1.35 -15.50
C PHE A 615 31.82 -0.35 -15.83
N SER A 616 33.10 -0.75 -15.86
CA SER A 616 34.22 0.11 -16.23
C SER A 616 34.05 0.66 -17.65
N ARG A 617 33.63 -0.19 -18.60
CA ARG A 617 33.32 0.25 -19.96
C ARG A 617 32.11 1.18 -20.00
N ARG A 618 31.04 0.92 -19.24
CA ARG A 618 29.85 1.78 -19.16
C ARG A 618 30.10 3.11 -18.45
N LEU A 619 30.90 3.13 -17.40
CA LEU A 619 31.26 4.33 -16.63
C LEU A 619 32.23 5.17 -17.39
N SER A 620 33.28 4.55 -17.96
CA SER A 620 34.07 5.25 -18.94
C SER A 620 33.08 5.81 -19.93
N ARG A 621 32.05 5.04 -20.39
CA ARG A 621 30.94 5.40 -21.35
C ARG A 621 29.94 6.37 -20.79
N GLY A 622 30.06 6.96 -19.60
CA GLY A 622 29.01 7.79 -18.98
C GLY A 622 27.57 7.28 -19.24
N ASN A 623 27.42 5.97 -19.39
CA ASN A 623 26.22 5.23 -19.79
C ASN A 623 25.95 4.18 -18.71
N VAL A 624 26.10 4.63 -17.47
CA VAL A 624 25.73 3.90 -16.28
C VAL A 624 24.40 4.48 -15.83
N SER A 625 23.47 3.60 -15.46
CA SER A 625 22.24 4.00 -14.83
C SER A 625 22.49 4.94 -13.66
N ARG A 626 21.76 6.06 -13.62
CA ARG A 626 21.81 6.98 -12.48
C ARG A 626 21.35 6.30 -11.20
N LEU A 627 20.34 5.43 -11.28
CA LEU A 627 19.86 4.67 -10.13
C LEU A 627 20.97 3.75 -9.58
N LEU A 628 21.61 2.97 -10.46
CA LEU A 628 22.70 2.08 -10.07
C LEU A 628 23.89 2.85 -9.54
N LEU A 629 24.26 3.96 -10.17
CA LEU A 629 25.40 4.76 -9.75
C LEU A 629 25.17 5.41 -8.38
N GLN A 630 23.99 5.98 -8.11
CA GLN A 630 23.65 6.50 -6.78
C GLN A 630 23.68 5.38 -5.73
N ALA A 631 23.18 4.19 -6.06
CA ALA A 631 23.19 3.04 -5.16
C ALA A 631 24.61 2.48 -4.90
N MET A 632 25.47 2.46 -5.92
CA MET A 632 26.88 2.07 -5.81
C MET A 632 27.68 3.09 -5.01
N LEU A 633 27.47 4.39 -5.23
CA LEU A 633 28.09 5.45 -4.44
C LEU A 633 27.62 5.42 -2.98
N PHE A 634 26.34 5.16 -2.73
CA PHE A 634 25.82 4.92 -1.39
C PHE A 634 26.60 3.80 -0.67
N MET A 635 26.88 2.70 -1.36
CA MET A 635 27.69 1.63 -0.81
C MET A 635 29.17 1.98 -0.71
N GLY A 636 29.75 2.63 -1.73
CA GLY A 636 31.13 3.10 -1.75
C GLY A 636 31.46 4.08 -0.62
N ALA A 637 30.53 4.99 -0.31
CA ALA A 637 30.61 5.93 0.80
C ALA A 637 30.77 5.24 2.17
N THR A 638 30.34 3.97 2.29
CA THR A 638 30.57 3.18 3.51
C THR A 638 32.04 2.88 3.75
N TYR A 639 32.84 2.74 2.69
CA TYR A 639 34.21 2.21 2.76
C TYR A 639 35.30 3.20 2.34
N CYS A 640 34.96 4.28 1.64
CA CYS A 640 35.95 5.30 1.28
C CYS A 640 36.39 6.13 2.49
N ASP A 641 37.53 6.80 2.32
CA ASP A 641 38.09 7.72 3.30
C ASP A 641 37.27 9.03 3.41
N ALA A 642 37.54 9.79 4.46
CA ALA A 642 36.85 11.06 4.72
C ALA A 642 37.17 12.13 3.67
N ASP A 643 38.37 12.07 3.07
CA ASP A 643 38.79 12.98 2.02
C ASP A 643 37.96 12.78 0.75
N THR A 644 37.68 11.53 0.37
CA THR A 644 36.77 11.19 -0.73
C THR A 644 35.36 11.70 -0.46
N ILE A 645 34.84 11.54 0.77
CA ILE A 645 33.52 12.05 1.15
C ILE A 645 33.44 13.57 0.97
N SER A 646 34.48 14.27 1.44
CA SER A 646 34.58 15.74 1.31
C SER A 646 34.74 16.17 -0.15
N ALA A 647 35.52 15.44 -0.94
CA ALA A 647 35.72 15.68 -2.37
C ALA A 647 34.43 15.49 -3.19
N MET A 648 33.56 14.55 -2.78
CA MET A 648 32.22 14.38 -3.35
C MET A 648 31.23 15.49 -2.93
N GLY A 649 31.64 16.41 -2.06
CA GLY A 649 30.85 17.57 -1.64
C GLY A 649 29.92 17.34 -0.46
N PHE A 650 30.17 16.31 0.36
CA PHE A 650 29.40 16.03 1.58
C PHE A 650 30.18 16.45 2.83
N ALA A 651 29.49 16.90 3.88
CA ALA A 651 30.12 17.28 5.14
C ALA A 651 30.67 16.06 5.89
N ASP A 652 29.92 14.95 5.87
CA ASP A 652 30.33 13.71 6.50
C ASP A 652 29.72 12.46 5.80
N ARG A 653 30.20 11.29 6.22
CA ARG A 653 29.77 9.99 5.66
C ARG A 653 28.29 9.71 5.88
N SER A 654 27.73 10.14 7.02
CA SER A 654 26.32 9.93 7.36
C SER A 654 25.43 10.72 6.39
N GLU A 655 25.77 11.98 6.14
CA GLU A 655 25.13 12.83 5.14
C GLU A 655 25.24 12.22 3.74
N ALA A 656 26.46 11.85 3.32
CA ALA A 656 26.71 11.23 2.01
C ALA A 656 25.82 10.01 1.80
N LYS A 657 25.82 9.07 2.75
CA LYS A 657 25.00 7.86 2.66
C LYS A 657 23.51 8.17 2.65
N ALA A 658 23.03 9.08 3.48
CA ALA A 658 21.62 9.44 3.55
C ALA A 658 21.12 10.10 2.26
N LEU A 659 21.90 11.02 1.69
CA LEU A 659 21.52 11.73 0.48
C LEU A 659 21.61 10.83 -0.76
N LEU A 660 22.69 10.06 -0.91
CA LEU A 660 22.86 9.11 -2.02
C LEU A 660 21.76 8.04 -2.01
N TYR A 661 21.42 7.50 -0.83
CA TYR A 661 20.28 6.58 -0.68
C TYR A 661 18.94 7.26 -1.04
N THR A 662 18.71 8.48 -0.55
CA THR A 662 17.46 9.21 -0.81
C THR A 662 17.30 9.51 -2.30
N ARG A 663 18.37 9.91 -2.97
CA ARG A 663 18.42 10.14 -4.42
C ARG A 663 18.13 8.86 -5.20
N ALA A 664 18.80 7.75 -4.87
CA ALA A 664 18.49 6.44 -5.47
C ALA A 664 17.02 6.04 -5.25
N ARG A 665 16.50 6.24 -4.05
CA ARG A 665 15.09 5.96 -3.71
C ARG A 665 14.12 6.77 -4.56
N VAL A 666 14.38 8.06 -4.73
CA VAL A 666 13.52 8.93 -5.54
C VAL A 666 13.60 8.57 -7.03
N LEU A 667 14.77 8.19 -7.55
CA LEU A 667 14.92 7.64 -8.91
C LEU A 667 14.13 6.35 -9.12
N PHE A 668 14.13 5.46 -8.12
CA PHE A 668 13.31 4.24 -8.14
C PHE A 668 11.80 4.56 -8.17
N HIS A 669 11.32 5.48 -7.31
CA HIS A 669 9.90 5.88 -7.29
C HIS A 669 9.43 6.55 -8.58
N ALA A 670 10.34 7.18 -9.31
CA ALA A 670 10.05 7.76 -10.62
C ALA A 670 10.05 6.73 -11.77
N ASP A 671 10.30 5.45 -11.48
CA ASP A 671 10.36 4.36 -12.45
C ASP A 671 11.33 4.64 -13.61
N LEU A 672 12.48 5.28 -13.31
CA LEU A 672 13.44 5.72 -14.33
C LEU A 672 14.26 4.55 -14.92
N GLU A 673 14.49 3.50 -14.14
CA GLU A 673 15.30 2.35 -14.56
C GLU A 673 14.45 1.26 -15.23
N LYS A 674 14.71 0.98 -16.50
CA LYS A 674 13.97 -0.02 -17.28
C LYS A 674 14.73 -1.34 -17.45
N ASP A 675 16.05 -1.34 -17.31
CA ASP A 675 16.82 -2.58 -17.36
C ASP A 675 16.59 -3.40 -16.09
N ARG A 676 15.93 -4.55 -16.28
CA ARG A 676 15.51 -5.45 -15.19
C ARG A 676 16.67 -5.88 -14.30
N ILE A 677 17.85 -6.12 -14.89
CA ILE A 677 19.04 -6.55 -14.15
C ILE A 677 19.59 -5.38 -13.33
N THR A 678 19.73 -4.20 -13.94
CA THR A 678 20.20 -2.97 -13.29
C THR A 678 19.26 -2.53 -12.16
N LEU A 679 17.94 -2.69 -12.35
CA LEU A 679 16.94 -2.44 -11.31
C LEU A 679 17.16 -3.37 -10.10
N VAL A 680 17.26 -4.69 -10.33
CA VAL A 680 17.50 -5.67 -9.26
C VAL A 680 18.84 -5.41 -8.56
N GLN A 681 19.91 -5.10 -9.31
CA GLN A 681 21.21 -4.73 -8.75
C GLN A 681 21.09 -3.50 -7.84
N SER A 682 20.42 -2.45 -8.30
CA SER A 682 20.25 -1.21 -7.54
C SER A 682 19.46 -1.42 -6.25
N LEU A 683 18.34 -2.14 -6.34
CA LEU A 683 17.49 -2.46 -5.19
C LEU A 683 18.19 -3.37 -4.18
N PHE A 684 19.01 -4.31 -4.67
CA PHE A 684 19.87 -5.13 -3.82
C PHE A 684 20.83 -4.26 -3.01
N LEU A 685 21.50 -3.29 -3.65
CA LEU A 685 22.39 -2.35 -2.95
C LEU A 685 21.62 -1.51 -1.94
N MET A 686 20.41 -1.03 -2.28
CA MET A 686 19.54 -0.29 -1.35
C MET A 686 19.12 -1.11 -0.12
N SER A 687 19.13 -2.45 -0.18
CA SER A 687 18.84 -3.33 0.96
C SER A 687 19.85 -3.26 2.12
N PHE A 688 20.94 -2.52 1.93
CA PHE A 688 21.92 -2.23 2.96
C PHE A 688 21.62 -0.94 3.73
N TRP A 689 20.53 -0.25 3.41
CA TRP A 689 20.04 0.87 4.22
C TRP A 689 19.45 0.38 5.55
N ARG A 690 19.87 1.00 6.65
CA ARG A 690 19.26 0.84 7.99
C ARG A 690 18.78 2.19 8.49
N GLY A 691 17.50 2.47 8.28
CA GLY A 691 16.82 3.64 8.81
C GLY A 691 16.51 3.53 10.31
N GLY A 692 15.93 4.60 10.87
CA GLY A 692 15.39 4.64 12.24
C GLY A 692 14.28 3.61 12.47
N PRO A 693 13.87 3.34 13.72
CA PRO A 693 12.70 2.48 13.99
C PRO A 693 11.40 2.98 13.34
N SER A 694 11.33 4.27 13.00
CA SER A 694 10.23 4.89 12.27
C SER A 694 10.33 4.75 10.74
N ASP A 695 11.46 4.27 10.21
CA ASP A 695 11.65 4.10 8.77
C ASP A 695 11.03 2.78 8.31
N VAL A 696 9.88 2.88 7.65
CA VAL A 696 9.15 1.73 7.09
C VAL A 696 9.94 1.07 5.94
N ARG A 697 10.87 1.80 5.29
CA ARG A 697 11.67 1.32 4.15
C ARG A 697 13.03 0.79 4.60
N ASP A 698 12.98 -0.13 5.56
CA ASP A 698 14.13 -0.79 6.16
C ASP A 698 14.73 -1.90 5.28
N VAL A 699 15.72 -2.64 5.83
CA VAL A 699 16.35 -3.81 5.18
C VAL A 699 15.29 -4.81 4.70
N ARG A 700 14.24 -5.04 5.49
CA ARG A 700 13.19 -6.02 5.22
C ARG A 700 12.36 -5.60 4.01
N TYR A 701 12.06 -4.31 3.87
CA TYR A 701 11.31 -3.76 2.74
C TYR A 701 12.05 -3.96 1.42
N TRP A 702 13.30 -3.51 1.32
CA TRP A 702 14.09 -3.60 0.09
C TRP A 702 14.43 -5.04 -0.29
N LEU A 703 14.71 -5.90 0.71
CA LEU A 703 14.87 -7.34 0.45
C LEU A 703 13.60 -7.98 -0.07
N GLY A 704 12.42 -7.61 0.47
CA GLY A 704 11.15 -8.07 -0.06
C GLY A 704 10.99 -7.73 -1.55
N LEU A 705 11.22 -6.47 -1.91
CA LEU A 705 11.12 -6.02 -3.30
C LEU A 705 12.10 -6.75 -4.23
N VAL A 706 13.37 -6.85 -3.85
CA VAL A 706 14.40 -7.44 -4.72
C VAL A 706 14.19 -8.95 -4.90
N ILE A 707 13.73 -9.66 -3.86
CA ILE A 707 13.39 -11.09 -3.95
C ILE A 707 12.21 -11.29 -4.89
N THR A 708 11.11 -10.56 -4.68
CA THR A 708 9.92 -10.68 -5.54
C THR A 708 10.23 -10.35 -7.01
N LEU A 709 11.04 -9.33 -7.28
CA LEU A 709 11.45 -8.99 -8.64
C LEU A 709 12.39 -10.04 -9.24
N ALA A 710 13.38 -10.51 -8.48
CA ALA A 710 14.29 -11.55 -8.93
C ALA A 710 13.54 -12.86 -9.23
N GLU A 711 12.57 -13.23 -8.41
CA GLU A 711 11.70 -14.37 -8.63
C GLU A 711 10.84 -14.19 -9.89
N SER A 712 10.19 -13.03 -10.03
CA SER A 712 9.38 -12.68 -11.20
C SER A 712 10.19 -12.69 -12.51
N TYR A 713 11.47 -12.34 -12.44
CA TYR A 713 12.39 -12.39 -13.59
C TYR A 713 13.07 -13.74 -13.80
N GLY A 714 12.72 -14.75 -12.99
CA GLY A 714 13.23 -16.11 -13.10
C GLY A 714 14.70 -16.27 -12.69
N LEU A 715 15.26 -15.37 -11.87
CA LEU A 715 16.64 -15.50 -11.37
C LEU A 715 16.81 -16.67 -10.40
N HIS A 716 15.72 -17.07 -9.73
CA HIS A 716 15.63 -18.25 -8.86
C HIS A 716 15.56 -19.59 -9.63
N ARG A 717 15.50 -19.54 -10.96
CA ARG A 717 15.42 -20.72 -11.81
C ARG A 717 16.74 -21.05 -12.53
N SER A 718 16.97 -22.32 -12.82
CA SER A 718 18.11 -22.80 -13.61
C SER A 718 18.18 -22.08 -14.96
N GLN A 719 19.36 -21.57 -15.29
CA GLN A 719 19.58 -20.83 -16.55
C GLN A 719 20.02 -21.74 -17.71
N LYS A 720 20.27 -23.04 -17.45
CA LYS A 720 20.75 -24.02 -18.46
C LYS A 720 19.87 -24.13 -19.71
N PHE A 721 18.56 -23.93 -19.56
CA PHE A 721 17.58 -24.07 -20.65
C PHE A 721 16.99 -22.73 -21.13
N MET A 722 17.29 -21.64 -20.43
CA MET A 722 16.57 -20.35 -20.58
C MET A 722 17.37 -19.27 -21.29
N ALA A 723 18.71 -19.30 -21.26
CA ALA A 723 19.52 -18.17 -21.66
C ALA A 723 20.41 -18.47 -22.89
N ARG A 724 20.21 -17.68 -23.96
CA ARG A 724 21.04 -17.71 -25.18
C ARG A 724 22.43 -17.05 -25.01
N ASN A 725 22.67 -16.34 -23.90
CA ASN A 725 23.90 -15.58 -23.65
C ASN A 725 24.58 -16.02 -22.33
N PRO A 726 25.75 -16.68 -22.38
CA PRO A 726 26.48 -17.15 -21.19
C PRO A 726 26.83 -16.06 -20.18
N ARG A 727 27.19 -14.86 -20.63
CA ARG A 727 27.58 -13.73 -19.76
C ARG A 727 26.39 -13.24 -18.93
N LEU A 728 25.19 -13.24 -19.52
CA LEU A 728 23.95 -12.91 -18.83
C LEU A 728 23.55 -14.00 -17.81
N SER A 729 23.79 -15.27 -18.12
CA SER A 729 23.54 -16.37 -17.18
C SER A 729 24.44 -16.26 -15.94
N ARG A 730 25.72 -15.95 -16.12
CA ARG A 730 26.68 -15.75 -15.03
C ARG A 730 26.23 -14.62 -14.11
N ILE A 731 25.88 -13.43 -14.65
CA ILE A 731 25.47 -12.29 -13.81
C ILE A 731 24.15 -12.57 -13.06
N LYS A 732 23.19 -13.27 -13.68
CA LYS A 732 21.95 -13.68 -12.99
C LYS A 732 22.23 -14.61 -11.81
N ARG A 733 23.12 -15.60 -11.98
CA ARG A 733 23.56 -16.47 -10.87
C ARG A 733 24.25 -15.69 -9.77
N ARG A 734 25.18 -14.78 -10.10
CA ARG A 734 25.84 -13.88 -9.14
C ARG A 734 24.82 -13.10 -8.30
N ILE A 735 23.83 -12.51 -8.98
CA ILE A 735 22.77 -11.70 -8.34
C ILE A 735 21.91 -12.56 -7.42
N TRP A 736 21.40 -13.70 -7.91
CA TRP A 736 20.54 -14.57 -7.14
C TRP A 736 21.21 -15.04 -5.84
N TRP A 737 22.44 -15.56 -5.94
CA TRP A 737 23.17 -16.04 -4.78
C TRP A 737 23.58 -14.91 -3.82
N SER A 738 23.80 -13.69 -4.32
CA SER A 738 24.01 -12.52 -3.47
C SER A 738 22.75 -12.15 -2.67
N ILE A 739 21.57 -12.18 -3.32
CA ILE A 739 20.26 -11.98 -2.66
C ILE A 739 20.05 -13.07 -1.61
N TYR A 740 20.30 -14.34 -1.97
CA TYR A 740 20.17 -15.49 -1.08
C TYR A 740 20.99 -15.33 0.20
N VAL A 741 22.29 -15.05 0.07
CA VAL A 741 23.19 -14.86 1.24
C VAL A 741 22.70 -13.72 2.11
N ARG A 742 22.36 -12.57 1.51
CA ARG A 742 21.93 -11.38 2.23
C ARG A 742 20.62 -11.59 2.97
N GLU A 743 19.66 -12.26 2.35
CA GLU A 743 18.36 -12.58 2.93
C GLU A 743 18.53 -13.43 4.20
N ARG A 744 19.30 -14.52 4.13
CA ARG A 744 19.52 -15.42 5.27
C ARG A 744 20.23 -14.71 6.41
N GLN A 745 21.24 -13.89 6.10
CA GLN A 745 21.90 -13.05 7.10
C GLN A 745 20.93 -12.08 7.78
N ALA A 746 20.05 -11.43 7.01
CA ALA A 746 19.06 -10.51 7.54
C ALA A 746 18.01 -11.22 8.39
N ALA A 747 17.45 -12.34 7.91
CA ALA A 747 16.48 -13.16 8.61
C ALA A 747 17.01 -13.64 9.97
N ALA A 748 18.23 -14.19 10.00
CA ALA A 748 18.89 -14.59 11.24
C ALA A 748 19.12 -13.41 12.20
N SER A 749 19.52 -12.24 11.67
CA SER A 749 19.77 -11.06 12.50
C SER A 749 18.51 -10.45 13.13
N LEU A 750 17.36 -10.58 12.45
CA LEU A 750 16.07 -10.08 12.90
C LEU A 750 15.25 -11.13 13.66
N GLY A 751 15.71 -12.39 13.69
CA GLY A 751 15.00 -13.50 14.29
C GLY A 751 13.69 -13.83 13.59
N LEU A 752 13.69 -13.79 12.25
CA LEU A 752 12.51 -13.99 11.42
C LEU A 752 12.68 -15.22 10.50
N PRO A 753 11.58 -15.83 10.04
CA PRO A 753 11.63 -16.84 8.97
C PRO A 753 12.23 -16.27 7.69
N SER A 754 12.84 -17.15 6.89
CA SER A 754 13.29 -16.82 5.54
C SER A 754 12.13 -16.54 4.61
N ARG A 755 12.31 -15.58 3.70
CA ARG A 755 11.41 -15.35 2.56
C ARG A 755 11.65 -16.28 1.39
N ILE A 756 12.91 -16.65 1.17
CA ILE A 756 13.28 -17.56 0.10
C ILE A 756 13.05 -18.98 0.62
N ARG A 757 12.28 -19.76 -0.13
CA ARG A 757 12.10 -21.18 0.11
C ARG A 757 13.03 -21.95 -0.82
N ASP A 758 13.84 -22.83 -0.25
CA ASP A 758 14.82 -23.59 -1.04
C ASP A 758 14.13 -24.53 -2.05
N GLU A 759 12.91 -24.99 -1.75
CA GLU A 759 12.08 -25.83 -2.63
C GLU A 759 11.64 -25.14 -3.92
N ASP A 760 11.56 -23.81 -3.93
CA ASP A 760 11.18 -23.03 -5.11
C ASP A 760 12.37 -22.76 -6.05
N CYS A 761 13.60 -23.10 -5.62
CA CYS A 761 14.85 -22.69 -6.27
C CYS A 761 15.59 -23.87 -6.92
N ASP A 762 15.97 -23.75 -8.20
CA ASP A 762 16.78 -24.74 -8.91
C ASP A 762 18.04 -24.14 -9.59
N VAL A 763 18.51 -22.98 -9.09
CA VAL A 763 19.74 -22.32 -9.57
C VAL A 763 20.98 -23.16 -9.27
N GLU A 764 21.89 -23.22 -10.24
CA GLU A 764 23.15 -23.93 -10.07
C GLU A 764 24.06 -23.25 -9.03
N PRO A 765 24.85 -24.03 -8.25
CA PRO A 765 25.89 -23.46 -7.38
C PRO A 765 26.85 -22.57 -8.17
N LEU A 766 27.34 -21.50 -7.54
CA LEU A 766 28.35 -20.62 -8.15
C LEU A 766 29.65 -21.38 -8.43
N SER A 767 30.18 -21.22 -9.63
CA SER A 767 31.52 -21.70 -10.00
C SER A 767 32.53 -20.55 -10.03
N ARG A 768 33.82 -20.87 -10.15
CA ARG A 768 34.87 -19.86 -10.34
C ARG A 768 34.67 -19.08 -11.64
N GLU A 769 34.27 -19.77 -12.72
CA GLU A 769 33.98 -19.15 -14.02
C GLU A 769 32.82 -18.17 -13.95
N ASP A 770 31.90 -18.38 -13.00
CA ASP A 770 30.84 -17.42 -12.76
C ASP A 770 31.38 -16.11 -12.25
N LEU A 771 32.53 -16.02 -11.58
CA LEU A 771 33.00 -14.83 -10.85
C LEU A 771 34.17 -14.09 -11.51
N VAL A 772 34.88 -14.75 -12.42
CA VAL A 772 35.94 -14.15 -13.22
C VAL A 772 35.32 -13.38 -14.41
N SER A 773 35.90 -12.24 -14.78
CA SER A 773 35.47 -11.49 -15.97
C SER A 773 36.25 -11.97 -17.20
N ASP A 774 35.58 -12.09 -18.36
CA ASP A 774 36.25 -12.52 -19.60
C ASP A 774 37.22 -11.46 -20.15
N ASP A 775 37.05 -10.19 -19.76
CA ASP A 775 37.81 -9.02 -20.22
C ASP A 775 38.45 -8.30 -19.01
N ASP A 776 39.37 -8.95 -18.28
CA ASP A 776 40.15 -8.27 -17.22
C ASP A 776 41.14 -7.29 -17.90
N ASP A 777 40.64 -6.11 -18.24
CA ASP A 777 41.43 -5.01 -18.75
C ASP A 777 42.31 -4.48 -17.60
N LEU A 778 43.62 -4.75 -17.68
CA LEU A 778 44.62 -4.28 -16.71
C LEU A 778 44.65 -2.75 -16.57
N SER A 779 44.00 -2.02 -17.48
CA SER A 779 43.83 -0.56 -17.41
C SER A 779 42.61 -0.08 -16.62
N SER A 780 41.75 -0.98 -16.09
CA SER A 780 40.56 -0.59 -15.33
C SER A 780 40.93 0.07 -13.99
N PRO A 781 40.34 1.23 -13.65
CA PRO A 781 40.61 1.89 -12.37
C PRO A 781 40.08 1.11 -11.16
N PHE A 782 39.34 0.02 -11.35
CA PHE A 782 38.67 -0.74 -10.28
C PHE A 782 39.38 -2.05 -9.88
N GLY A 783 40.58 -2.31 -10.40
CA GLY A 783 41.39 -3.50 -10.09
C GLY A 783 40.81 -4.82 -10.61
N SER A 784 41.44 -5.94 -10.29
CA SER A 784 41.07 -7.30 -10.77
C SER A 784 40.49 -8.21 -9.67
N CYS A 785 39.80 -9.28 -10.08
CA CYS A 785 39.20 -10.22 -9.14
C CYS A 785 40.29 -11.13 -8.56
N GLN A 786 40.53 -11.07 -7.25
CA GLN A 786 41.55 -11.91 -6.61
C GLN A 786 41.02 -13.33 -6.37
N PRO A 787 41.88 -14.37 -6.36
CA PRO A 787 41.46 -15.75 -6.11
C PRO A 787 40.67 -15.91 -4.80
N GLN A 788 41.09 -15.15 -3.78
CA GLN A 788 40.45 -15.10 -2.47
C GLN A 788 38.99 -14.60 -2.53
N HIS A 789 38.68 -13.65 -3.41
CA HIS A 789 37.31 -13.14 -3.58
C HIS A 789 36.39 -14.25 -4.08
N THR A 790 36.86 -15.04 -5.05
CA THR A 790 36.10 -16.16 -5.62
C THR A 790 35.80 -17.21 -4.55
N THR A 791 36.83 -17.61 -3.81
CA THR A 791 36.70 -18.60 -2.74
C THR A 791 35.75 -18.11 -1.65
N TYR A 792 35.86 -16.83 -1.25
CA TYR A 792 34.98 -16.22 -0.25
C TYR A 792 33.50 -16.31 -0.65
N VAL A 793 33.14 -15.86 -1.87
CA VAL A 793 31.75 -15.85 -2.32
C VAL A 793 31.16 -17.25 -2.33
N ILE A 794 31.88 -18.22 -2.90
CA ILE A 794 31.41 -19.61 -2.99
C ILE A 794 31.19 -20.18 -1.58
N LYS A 795 32.17 -20.00 -0.67
CA LYS A 795 32.06 -20.49 0.71
C LYS A 795 30.98 -19.79 1.52
N MET A 796 30.75 -18.50 1.30
CA MET A 796 29.64 -17.76 1.90
C MET A 796 28.27 -18.25 1.41
N VAL A 797 28.14 -18.63 0.15
CA VAL A 797 26.90 -19.25 -0.37
C VAL A 797 26.66 -20.61 0.27
N GLU A 798 27.68 -21.47 0.32
CA GLU A 798 27.58 -22.77 0.98
C GLU A 798 27.13 -22.63 2.45
N VAL A 799 27.74 -21.73 3.21
CA VAL A 799 27.39 -21.52 4.62
C VAL A 799 26.02 -20.86 4.79
N ALA A 800 25.59 -19.99 3.88
CA ALA A 800 24.27 -19.37 3.94
C ALA A 800 23.13 -20.40 3.75
N ARG A 801 23.36 -21.47 2.99
CA ARG A 801 22.40 -22.60 2.91
C ARG A 801 22.29 -23.33 4.24
N LEU A 802 23.41 -23.49 4.96
CA LEU A 802 23.38 -24.01 6.34
C LEU A 802 22.60 -23.07 7.27
N LEU A 803 22.81 -21.75 7.14
CA LEU A 803 22.07 -20.75 7.92
C LEU A 803 20.56 -20.84 7.67
N GLY A 804 20.12 -21.11 6.44
CA GLY A 804 18.72 -21.37 6.14
C GLY A 804 18.12 -22.48 7.00
N ARG A 805 18.80 -23.63 7.06
CA ARG A 805 18.40 -24.75 7.92
C ARG A 805 18.39 -24.39 9.41
N VAL A 806 19.37 -23.60 9.86
CA VAL A 806 19.40 -23.10 11.25
C VAL A 806 18.19 -22.19 11.52
N ILE A 807 17.82 -21.33 10.57
CA ILE A 807 16.66 -20.44 10.70
C ILE A 807 15.36 -21.23 10.80
N ASP A 808 15.21 -22.25 9.96
CA ASP A 808 14.00 -23.08 9.92
C ASP A 808 13.74 -23.79 11.25
N VAL A 809 14.82 -24.22 11.92
CA VAL A 809 14.79 -24.86 13.23
C VAL A 809 14.55 -23.86 14.38
N GLN A 810 15.07 -22.63 14.28
CA GLN A 810 15.15 -21.70 15.41
C GLN A 810 14.10 -20.57 15.40
N PHE A 811 13.60 -20.16 14.23
CA PHE A 811 12.82 -18.92 14.07
C PHE A 811 11.44 -19.10 13.41
N VAL A 812 11.07 -20.31 12.98
CA VAL A 812 9.77 -20.58 12.37
C VAL A 812 8.67 -20.70 13.44
N PRO A 813 7.61 -19.87 13.39
CA PRO A 813 6.51 -19.93 14.35
C PRO A 813 5.80 -21.29 14.35
N GLY A 814 5.44 -21.80 15.52
CA GLY A 814 4.68 -23.04 15.66
C GLY A 814 5.51 -24.33 15.52
N GLN A 815 6.81 -24.24 15.26
CA GLN A 815 7.71 -25.39 15.27
C GLN A 815 8.03 -25.85 16.69
N ARG A 816 8.28 -27.16 16.83
CA ARG A 816 8.76 -27.76 18.09
C ARG A 816 10.18 -27.27 18.41
N PRO A 817 10.60 -27.23 19.68
CA PRO A 817 12.00 -27.01 20.02
C PRO A 817 12.91 -28.01 19.31
N ALA A 818 14.06 -27.54 18.82
CA ALA A 818 15.06 -28.37 18.18
C ALA A 818 15.45 -29.57 19.06
N THR A 819 15.48 -30.76 18.48
CA THR A 819 16.02 -31.96 19.14
C THR A 819 17.55 -31.90 19.20
N LEU A 820 18.15 -32.57 20.18
CA LEU A 820 19.61 -32.68 20.29
C LEU A 820 20.24 -33.25 19.02
N ASP A 821 19.59 -34.22 18.36
CA ASP A 821 20.07 -34.80 17.12
C ASP A 821 20.07 -33.82 15.94
N GLU A 822 19.08 -32.92 15.86
CA GLU A 822 19.02 -31.87 14.85
C GLU A 822 20.13 -30.83 15.09
N VAL A 823 20.35 -30.44 16.35
CA VAL A 823 21.44 -29.54 16.76
C VAL A 823 22.80 -30.15 16.42
N HIS A 824 23.04 -31.42 16.76
CA HIS A 824 24.28 -32.13 16.42
C HIS A 824 24.49 -32.23 14.92
N ARG A 825 23.47 -32.58 14.13
CA ARG A 825 23.58 -32.65 12.66
C ARG A 825 23.95 -31.31 12.03
N LEU A 826 23.36 -30.22 12.52
CA LEU A 826 23.68 -28.87 12.07
C LEU A 826 25.12 -28.47 12.44
N ASP A 827 25.57 -28.77 13.66
CA ASP A 827 26.95 -28.51 14.10
C ASP A 827 27.97 -29.33 13.29
N SER A 828 27.70 -30.62 13.05
CA SER A 828 28.55 -31.47 12.21
C SER A 828 28.65 -30.94 10.78
N SER A 829 27.52 -30.55 10.15
CA SER A 829 27.53 -29.92 8.83
C SER A 829 28.34 -28.62 8.79
N LEU A 830 28.32 -27.85 9.88
CA LEU A 830 29.07 -26.59 9.99
C LEU A 830 30.57 -26.82 10.18
N GLU A 831 30.97 -27.83 10.94
CA GLU A 831 32.38 -28.25 11.06
C GLU A 831 32.92 -28.85 9.76
N GLU A 832 32.13 -29.67 9.05
CA GLU A 832 32.48 -30.18 7.72
C GLU A 832 32.71 -29.03 6.73
N TRP A 833 31.82 -28.02 6.74
CA TRP A 833 32.00 -26.82 5.93
C TRP A 833 33.31 -26.10 6.27
N LYS A 834 33.63 -25.94 7.56
CA LYS A 834 34.89 -25.30 7.99
C LYS A 834 36.12 -26.11 7.58
N ALA A 835 36.06 -27.44 7.68
CA ALA A 835 37.14 -28.32 7.23
C ALA A 835 37.33 -28.27 5.70
N SER A 836 36.28 -27.93 4.94
CA SER A 836 36.34 -27.76 3.49
C SER A 836 37.00 -26.45 3.03
N LEU A 837 37.39 -25.55 3.95
CA LEU A 837 38.05 -24.30 3.61
C LEU A 837 39.49 -24.56 3.10
N PRO A 838 39.86 -24.00 1.93
CA PRO A 838 41.24 -24.02 1.45
C PRO A 838 42.25 -23.46 2.47
N HIS A 839 43.50 -23.90 2.40
CA HIS A 839 44.55 -23.52 3.36
C HIS A 839 44.73 -22.00 3.49
N ASP A 840 44.60 -21.25 2.40
CA ASP A 840 44.68 -19.78 2.38
C ASP A 840 43.45 -19.07 3.01
N MET A 841 42.39 -19.83 3.33
CA MET A 841 41.16 -19.38 3.99
C MET A 841 40.97 -19.97 5.39
N GLN A 842 41.98 -20.63 5.94
CA GLN A 842 41.97 -21.10 7.32
C GLN A 842 42.47 -20.00 8.26
N TYR A 843 41.83 -19.88 9.42
CA TYR A 843 42.28 -18.92 10.43
C TYR A 843 43.54 -19.48 11.10
N PRO A 844 44.62 -18.69 11.20
CA PRO A 844 45.87 -19.15 11.80
C PRO A 844 45.66 -19.48 13.28
N ASN A 845 46.16 -20.63 13.72
CA ASN A 845 45.90 -21.13 15.07
C ASN A 845 46.77 -20.48 16.15
N ASP A 846 48.04 -20.13 15.90
CA ASP A 846 48.87 -19.33 16.84
C ASP A 846 50.23 -18.83 16.30
N ASP A 847 50.56 -18.97 15.01
CA ASP A 847 51.86 -18.52 14.47
C ASP A 847 51.70 -17.45 13.39
N GLY A 848 52.04 -16.20 13.71
CA GLY A 848 52.54 -15.11 12.84
C GLY A 848 51.90 -14.82 11.47
N GLY A 849 50.87 -15.55 11.06
CA GLY A 849 50.28 -15.54 9.74
C GLY A 849 49.19 -14.48 9.66
N GLU A 850 49.28 -13.63 8.65
CA GLU A 850 48.29 -12.58 8.46
C GLU A 850 47.01 -13.15 7.84
N ALA A 851 45.98 -13.38 8.67
CA ALA A 851 44.64 -13.69 8.16
C ALA A 851 44.12 -12.52 7.31
N SER A 852 43.68 -12.84 6.09
CA SER A 852 43.00 -11.87 5.21
C SER A 852 41.65 -11.46 5.79
N ILE A 853 41.14 -10.29 5.39
CA ILE A 853 39.79 -9.86 5.78
C ILE A 853 38.71 -10.89 5.42
N TRP A 854 38.85 -11.57 4.28
CA TRP A 854 37.91 -12.57 3.80
C TRP A 854 37.88 -13.80 4.70
N THR A 855 39.07 -14.23 5.15
CA THR A 855 39.25 -15.27 6.17
C THR A 855 38.55 -14.86 7.46
N CYS A 856 38.81 -13.64 7.96
CA CYS A 856 38.18 -13.13 9.18
C CYS A 856 36.64 -13.13 9.08
N LEU A 857 36.08 -12.71 7.94
CA LEU A 857 34.64 -12.65 7.72
C LEU A 857 33.98 -14.04 7.65
N LEU A 858 34.64 -15.03 7.03
CA LEU A 858 34.17 -16.43 7.00
C LEU A 858 34.16 -17.06 8.40
N HIS A 859 35.26 -16.90 9.13
CA HIS A 859 35.37 -17.46 10.49
C HIS A 859 34.45 -16.73 11.48
N SER A 860 34.20 -15.44 11.29
CA SER A 860 33.17 -14.71 12.06
C SER A 860 31.77 -15.29 11.81
N ALA A 861 31.40 -15.54 10.55
CA ALA A 861 30.12 -16.14 10.20
C ALA A 861 29.98 -17.56 10.79
N TYR A 862 31.01 -18.40 10.67
CA TYR A 862 31.01 -19.74 11.27
C TYR A 862 30.79 -19.70 12.79
N ASN A 863 31.53 -18.87 13.52
CA ASN A 863 31.38 -18.80 14.98
C ASN A 863 30.02 -18.23 15.36
N TYR A 864 29.48 -17.27 14.61
CA TYR A 864 28.13 -16.75 14.82
C TYR A 864 27.07 -17.84 14.61
N PHE A 865 27.18 -18.66 13.57
CA PHE A 865 26.22 -19.74 13.31
C PHE A 865 26.30 -20.81 14.39
N ARG A 866 27.50 -21.10 14.88
CA ARG A 866 27.71 -22.00 16.03
C ARG A 866 27.02 -21.47 17.29
N ILE A 867 27.05 -20.16 17.54
CA ILE A 867 26.26 -19.53 18.61
C ILE A 867 24.76 -19.74 18.35
N LEU A 868 24.26 -19.51 17.13
CA LEU A 868 22.83 -19.69 16.82
C LEU A 868 22.34 -21.12 17.04
N ILE A 869 23.14 -22.12 16.67
CA ILE A 869 22.81 -23.54 16.83
C ILE A 869 22.68 -23.91 18.32
N HIS A 870 23.63 -23.48 19.15
CA HIS A 870 23.75 -23.95 20.54
C HIS A 870 23.16 -23.00 21.61
N ARG A 871 22.83 -21.74 21.27
CA ARG A 871 22.38 -20.74 22.26
C ARG A 871 21.12 -21.15 23.04
N ALA A 872 20.20 -21.90 22.43
CA ALA A 872 18.97 -22.32 23.09
C ALA A 872 19.25 -23.30 24.24
N ASN A 873 20.19 -24.21 24.02
CA ASN A 873 20.68 -25.13 25.04
C ASN A 873 21.51 -24.38 26.08
N PHE A 874 22.38 -23.46 25.66
CA PHE A 874 23.16 -22.63 26.57
C PHE A 874 22.29 -21.85 27.57
N VAL A 875 21.14 -21.33 27.16
CA VAL A 875 20.22 -20.65 28.07
C VAL A 875 19.58 -21.61 29.08
N ARG A 876 19.40 -22.89 28.74
CA ARG A 876 18.66 -23.91 29.52
C ARG A 876 19.53 -24.84 30.37
N ASP A 877 20.72 -25.23 29.94
CA ASP A 877 21.62 -26.22 30.58
C ASP A 877 23.11 -25.86 30.34
N ASP A 878 24.03 -26.33 31.20
CA ASP A 878 25.45 -25.92 31.20
C ASP A 878 26.38 -26.79 30.33
N LYS A 879 25.86 -27.87 29.72
CA LYS A 879 26.68 -28.82 28.93
C LYS A 879 27.31 -28.23 27.66
N ASP A 880 26.60 -27.37 26.95
CA ASP A 880 27.07 -26.71 25.71
C ASP A 880 27.74 -25.34 25.96
N SER A 881 27.90 -24.95 27.23
CA SER A 881 28.43 -23.66 27.68
C SER A 881 29.83 -23.37 27.14
N ARG A 882 30.67 -24.39 27.02
CA ARG A 882 32.03 -24.26 26.47
C ARG A 882 32.04 -23.95 24.98
N ILE A 883 31.12 -24.51 24.20
CA ILE A 883 31.06 -24.32 22.75
C ILE A 883 30.71 -22.88 22.41
N VAL A 884 29.61 -22.38 23.00
CA VAL A 884 29.10 -21.03 22.76
C VAL A 884 30.08 -19.98 23.29
N THR A 885 30.66 -20.19 24.47
CA THR A 885 31.67 -19.28 25.04
C THR A 885 32.95 -19.27 24.20
N SER A 886 33.40 -20.42 23.70
CA SER A 886 34.57 -20.50 22.80
C SER A 886 34.31 -19.76 21.48
N ALA A 887 33.12 -19.93 20.88
CA ALA A 887 32.74 -19.24 19.66
C ALA A 887 32.69 -17.71 19.86
N ALA A 888 32.12 -17.23 20.97
CA ALA A 888 32.11 -15.81 21.31
C ALA A 888 33.52 -15.24 21.48
N CYS A 889 34.42 -15.96 22.18
CA CYS A 889 35.82 -15.54 22.32
C CYS A 889 36.55 -15.47 20.96
N LYS A 890 36.27 -16.42 20.05
CA LYS A 890 36.86 -16.41 18.70
C LYS A 890 36.37 -15.22 17.87
N ILE A 891 35.08 -14.88 17.94
CA ILE A 891 34.56 -13.67 17.25
C ILE A 891 35.28 -12.42 17.76
N LEU A 892 35.47 -12.29 19.07
CA LEU A 892 36.21 -11.16 19.64
C LEU A 892 37.66 -11.14 19.17
N ARG A 893 38.39 -12.26 19.27
CA ARG A 893 39.80 -12.34 18.80
C ARG A 893 39.93 -11.94 17.32
N ILE A 894 39.01 -12.40 16.47
CA ILE A 894 38.97 -12.01 15.06
C ILE A 894 38.77 -10.50 14.91
N ALA A 895 37.86 -9.90 15.67
CA ALA A 895 37.62 -8.46 15.61
C ALA A 895 38.80 -7.64 16.15
N GLU A 896 39.49 -8.12 17.19
CA GLU A 896 40.73 -7.51 17.70
C GLU A 896 41.84 -7.55 16.65
N ASP A 897 42.06 -8.70 16.01
CA ASP A 897 43.03 -8.87 14.94
C ASP A 897 42.69 -8.00 13.72
N MET A 898 41.40 -7.79 13.42
CA MET A 898 40.97 -6.86 12.39
C MET A 898 41.18 -5.39 12.81
N SER A 899 41.01 -5.08 14.10
CA SER A 899 41.19 -3.73 14.64
C SER A 899 42.65 -3.32 14.67
N SER A 900 43.55 -4.20 15.11
CA SER A 900 44.99 -3.96 15.18
C SER A 900 45.60 -3.68 13.79
N LYS A 901 45.03 -4.30 12.74
CA LYS A 901 45.41 -4.10 11.34
C LYS A 901 44.69 -2.91 10.67
N GLY A 902 43.76 -2.25 11.35
CA GLY A 902 42.95 -1.17 10.76
C GLY A 902 41.98 -1.61 9.66
N ILE A 903 41.71 -2.92 9.54
CA ILE A 903 40.81 -3.49 8.52
C ILE A 903 39.39 -3.71 9.05
N LEU A 904 39.13 -3.49 10.34
CA LEU A 904 37.82 -3.61 10.97
C LEU A 904 36.74 -2.76 10.27
N ARG A 905 37.14 -1.57 9.79
CA ARG A 905 36.28 -0.65 9.03
C ARG A 905 35.69 -1.23 7.74
N TYR A 906 36.33 -2.25 7.18
CA TYR A 906 35.89 -2.92 5.95
C TYR A 906 35.02 -4.15 6.23
N GLY A 907 34.72 -4.43 7.50
CA GLY A 907 33.84 -5.52 7.89
C GLY A 907 32.44 -5.39 7.30
N GLN A 908 31.84 -6.51 6.92
CA GLN A 908 30.47 -6.56 6.41
C GLN A 908 29.42 -6.53 7.53
N MET A 909 28.15 -6.28 7.18
CA MET A 909 27.06 -6.22 8.17
C MET A 909 26.95 -7.45 9.07
N HIS A 910 27.28 -8.66 8.60
CA HIS A 910 27.19 -9.86 9.44
C HIS A 910 28.26 -9.89 10.54
N LEU A 911 29.34 -9.09 10.43
CA LEU A 911 30.32 -8.92 11.50
C LEU A 911 29.68 -8.20 12.70
N ILE A 912 28.82 -7.21 12.45
CA ILE A 912 28.07 -6.49 13.49
C ILE A 912 27.19 -7.47 14.26
N THR A 913 26.46 -8.34 13.55
CA THR A 913 25.58 -9.32 14.17
C THR A 913 26.37 -10.39 14.93
N SER A 914 27.55 -10.77 14.43
CA SER A 914 28.45 -11.71 15.10
C SER A 914 28.99 -11.13 16.42
N LEU A 915 29.48 -9.88 16.38
CA LEU A 915 29.97 -9.16 17.57
C LEU A 915 28.87 -8.92 18.60
N PHE A 916 27.68 -8.53 18.15
CA PHE A 916 26.53 -8.38 19.06
C PHE A 916 26.12 -9.71 19.69
N ALA A 917 26.15 -10.82 18.94
CA ALA A 917 25.92 -12.14 19.51
C ALA A 917 26.99 -12.52 20.56
N ALA A 918 28.27 -12.27 20.28
CA ALA A 918 29.35 -12.49 21.24
C ALA A 918 29.19 -11.64 22.51
N LEU A 919 28.81 -10.36 22.37
CA LEU A 919 28.47 -9.47 23.48
C LEU A 919 27.35 -10.05 24.36
N CYS A 920 26.27 -10.54 23.74
CA CYS A 920 25.18 -11.21 24.46
C CYS A 920 25.66 -12.42 25.26
N ILE A 921 26.52 -13.27 24.66
CA ILE A 921 27.08 -14.44 25.36
C ILE A 921 27.94 -14.01 26.55
N HIS A 922 28.89 -13.09 26.36
CA HIS A 922 29.73 -12.61 27.45
C HIS A 922 28.89 -11.97 28.57
N THR A 923 27.84 -11.23 28.21
CA THR A 923 26.93 -10.64 29.19
C THR A 923 26.16 -11.68 30.00
N ILE A 924 25.74 -12.79 29.37
CA ILE A 924 25.14 -13.93 30.08
C ILE A 924 26.18 -14.58 31.01
N THR A 925 27.44 -14.75 30.56
CA THR A 925 28.54 -15.28 31.39
C THR A 925 28.80 -14.41 32.63
N ILE A 926 28.77 -13.08 32.50
CA ILE A 926 28.91 -12.14 33.63
C ILE A 926 27.89 -12.42 34.74
N ARG A 927 26.66 -12.79 34.35
CA ARG A 927 25.58 -13.09 35.32
C ARG A 927 25.70 -14.47 35.96
N ARG A 928 26.39 -15.42 35.31
CA ARG A 928 26.47 -16.83 35.75
C ARG A 928 27.77 -17.17 36.48
N SER A 929 28.84 -16.42 36.26
CA SER A 929 30.17 -16.71 36.81
C SER A 929 30.54 -15.86 38.03
N THR A 930 31.40 -16.38 38.90
CA THR A 930 31.98 -15.67 40.06
C THR A 930 33.46 -15.31 39.83
N ASP A 931 33.99 -14.38 40.63
CA ASP A 931 35.41 -14.02 40.73
C ASP A 931 36.11 -13.66 39.40
N MET A 932 37.14 -14.42 39.02
CA MET A 932 38.01 -14.13 37.87
C MET A 932 37.28 -14.27 36.53
N SER A 933 36.48 -15.32 36.37
CA SER A 933 35.74 -15.60 35.13
C SER A 933 34.74 -14.49 34.79
N ARG A 934 34.14 -13.87 35.82
CA ARG A 934 33.27 -12.69 35.66
C ARG A 934 34.06 -11.48 35.14
N ARG A 935 35.20 -11.16 35.76
CA ARG A 935 36.06 -10.03 35.33
C ARG A 935 36.57 -10.20 33.90
N MET A 936 36.97 -11.42 33.53
CA MET A 936 37.38 -11.74 32.16
C MET A 936 36.22 -11.56 31.16
N ALA A 937 35.00 -11.96 31.51
CA ALA A 937 33.83 -11.76 30.67
C ALA A 937 33.43 -10.28 30.55
N GLU A 938 33.54 -9.49 31.63
CA GLU A 938 33.36 -8.03 31.62
C GLU A 938 34.35 -7.35 30.66
N HIS A 939 35.63 -7.70 30.74
CA HIS A 939 36.65 -7.15 29.83
C HIS A 939 36.37 -7.48 28.36
N ARG A 940 36.02 -8.74 28.07
CA ARG A 940 35.65 -9.16 26.70
C ARG A 940 34.40 -8.45 26.18
N ALA A 941 33.38 -8.26 27.02
CA ALA A 941 32.19 -7.51 26.66
C ALA A 941 32.51 -6.04 26.34
N GLN A 942 33.39 -5.39 27.11
CA GLN A 942 33.88 -4.04 26.82
C GLN A 942 34.60 -3.97 25.47
N LEU A 943 35.46 -4.93 25.15
CA LEU A 943 36.15 -4.98 23.87
C LEU A 943 35.16 -5.19 22.70
N CYS A 944 34.14 -6.04 22.86
CA CYS A 944 33.07 -6.16 21.87
C CYS A 944 32.35 -4.82 21.63
N LEU A 945 32.08 -4.05 22.70
CA LEU A 945 31.46 -2.72 22.59
C LEU A 945 32.36 -1.74 21.85
N LEU A 946 33.66 -1.71 22.14
CA LEU A 946 34.64 -0.87 21.44
C LEU A 946 34.72 -1.21 19.95
N CYS A 947 34.76 -2.50 19.59
CA CYS A 947 34.72 -2.91 18.19
C CYS A 947 33.41 -2.50 17.50
N LEU A 948 32.25 -2.65 18.17
CA LEU A 948 30.96 -2.22 17.64
C LEU A 948 30.88 -0.70 17.45
N GLU A 949 31.46 0.07 18.38
CA GLU A 949 31.54 1.53 18.31
C GLU A 949 32.43 2.01 17.16
N GLU A 950 33.53 1.31 16.89
CA GLU A 950 34.36 1.60 15.71
C GLU A 950 33.60 1.32 14.41
N ILE A 951 32.95 0.15 14.29
CA ILE A 951 32.18 -0.21 13.09
C ILE A 951 30.99 0.74 12.87
N ARG A 952 30.40 1.28 13.95
CA ARG A 952 29.27 2.24 13.90
C ARG A 952 29.59 3.45 13.04
N LYS A 953 30.84 3.92 13.01
CA LYS A 953 31.31 5.08 12.21
C LYS A 953 31.12 4.89 10.70
N TYR A 954 30.93 3.65 10.23
CA TYR A 954 30.83 3.30 8.81
C TYR A 954 29.42 2.83 8.42
N TRP A 955 28.80 1.95 9.22
CA TRP A 955 27.55 1.29 8.86
C TRP A 955 26.26 1.99 9.32
N ARG A 956 26.34 3.07 10.10
CA ARG A 956 25.17 3.76 10.69
C ARG A 956 24.25 2.77 11.42
N ILE A 957 24.74 2.21 12.51
CA ILE A 957 23.95 1.35 13.40
C ILE A 957 23.16 2.28 14.32
N ASN A 958 21.83 2.25 14.27
CA ASN A 958 21.02 3.05 15.20
C ASN A 958 21.26 2.59 16.64
N ASN A 959 21.63 3.54 17.50
CA ASN A 959 21.92 3.35 18.92
C ASN A 959 20.79 2.63 19.67
N ASN A 960 19.54 2.70 19.20
CA ASN A 960 18.40 2.19 19.93
C ASN A 960 18.54 0.72 20.36
N VAL A 961 19.13 -0.19 19.57
CA VAL A 961 19.22 -1.60 20.01
C VAL A 961 20.33 -1.80 21.04
N LEU A 962 21.47 -1.14 20.88
CA LEU A 962 22.58 -1.25 21.81
C LEU A 962 22.30 -0.47 23.11
N ASP A 963 21.76 0.74 23.00
CA ASP A 963 21.31 1.55 24.13
C ASP A 963 20.16 0.86 24.87
N LEU A 964 19.19 0.26 24.16
CA LEU A 964 18.12 -0.52 24.77
C LEU A 964 18.68 -1.76 25.46
N PHE A 965 19.62 -2.48 24.82
CA PHE A 965 20.31 -3.60 25.43
C PHE A 965 20.99 -3.17 26.73
N LEU A 966 21.79 -2.11 26.71
CA LEU A 966 22.48 -1.56 27.88
C LEU A 966 21.51 -1.04 28.96
N ARG A 967 20.39 -0.42 28.57
CA ARG A 967 19.31 0.03 29.49
C ARG A 967 18.62 -1.15 30.21
N TYR A 968 18.53 -2.31 29.57
CA TYR A 968 17.94 -3.52 30.16
C TYR A 968 18.93 -4.39 30.93
N LEU A 969 20.23 -4.09 30.87
CA LEU A 969 21.20 -4.72 31.75
C LEU A 969 21.07 -4.19 33.18
N ASP A 970 21.43 -5.03 34.16
CA ASP A 970 21.52 -4.62 35.56
C ASP A 970 22.34 -3.33 35.67
N SER A 971 21.83 -2.32 36.39
CA SER A 971 22.45 -1.00 36.54
C SER A 971 23.91 -1.04 37.01
N SER A 972 24.33 -2.11 37.69
CA SER A 972 25.72 -2.34 38.10
C SER A 972 26.60 -2.82 36.93
N ILE A 973 26.11 -3.76 36.13
CA ILE A 973 26.78 -4.28 34.93
C ILE A 973 26.85 -3.18 33.85
N ALA A 974 25.74 -2.46 33.65
CA ALA A 974 25.68 -1.34 32.71
C ALA A 974 26.70 -0.24 33.07
N ARG A 975 26.80 0.15 34.36
CA ARG A 975 27.80 1.12 34.83
C ARG A 975 29.23 0.63 34.65
N ASN A 976 29.54 -0.64 34.94
CA ASN A 976 30.88 -1.19 34.74
C ASN A 976 31.29 -1.25 33.26
N LEU A 977 30.33 -1.47 32.36
CA LEU A 977 30.56 -1.42 30.92
C LEU A 977 30.74 0.02 30.40
N HIS A 978 30.08 1.02 31.01
CA HIS A 978 30.22 2.45 30.66
C HIS A 978 31.47 3.12 31.25
N ASN A 979 31.85 2.82 32.49
CA ASN A 979 33.01 3.47 33.13
C ASN A 979 34.36 3.14 32.47
N GLY A 980 34.40 2.14 31.57
CA GLY A 980 35.60 1.80 30.78
C GLY A 980 35.81 2.66 29.53
N THR A 981 34.78 3.36 29.03
CA THR A 981 34.85 4.14 27.79
C THR A 981 35.30 5.59 27.98
N ASP A 982 35.31 6.11 29.23
CA ASP A 982 35.66 7.51 29.53
C ASP A 982 37.17 7.77 29.71
N ASN A 983 38.04 6.76 29.60
CA ASN A 983 39.50 6.90 29.74
C ASN A 983 40.21 7.11 28.38
N VAL A 984 39.82 8.14 27.62
CA VAL A 984 40.61 8.65 26.49
C VAL A 984 41.02 10.10 26.79
N PRO A 985 42.33 10.44 26.82
CA PRO A 985 42.78 11.75 27.27
C PRO A 985 42.47 12.82 26.22
N THR A 986 41.46 13.66 26.49
CA THR A 986 41.24 14.90 25.73
C THR A 986 41.89 16.06 26.47
N THR A 987 42.85 16.69 25.80
CA THR A 987 43.57 17.89 26.25
C THR A 987 42.60 19.06 26.44
N LYS A 988 42.56 19.65 27.63
CA LYS A 988 41.89 20.93 27.91
C LYS A 988 42.91 22.08 27.93
N PRO A 989 42.60 23.26 27.34
CA PRO A 989 43.17 24.53 27.80
C PRO A 989 42.25 25.20 28.84
N PRO A 990 42.77 26.15 29.64
CA PRO A 990 42.40 26.32 31.04
C PRO A 990 41.23 27.27 31.28
N THR A 991 40.57 27.01 32.39
CA THR A 991 39.53 27.80 33.06
C THR A 991 40.04 29.14 33.58
N SER A 992 39.20 30.17 33.49
CA SER A 992 39.18 31.29 34.43
C SER A 992 37.80 31.39 35.12
N THR A 993 37.89 31.76 36.38
CA THR A 993 36.93 31.72 37.48
C THR A 993 35.92 32.87 37.50
N SER A 994 34.67 32.63 37.88
CA SER A 994 34.09 33.18 39.13
C SER A 994 32.59 32.87 39.33
N THR A 995 32.29 32.38 40.55
CA THR A 995 31.16 32.68 41.45
C THR A 995 29.67 32.55 41.05
N ALA A 996 29.02 31.61 41.79
CA ALA A 996 27.80 31.76 42.58
C ALA A 996 26.41 31.81 41.91
N ASN A 997 25.66 30.69 42.00
CA ASN A 997 24.42 30.52 42.79
C ASN A 997 23.50 29.43 42.18
N SER A 998 23.29 28.37 42.95
CA SER A 998 22.15 27.43 42.86
C SER A 998 20.91 28.05 43.53
N PRO A 999 19.64 27.59 43.32
CA PRO A 999 19.27 26.18 43.21
C PRO A 999 18.26 25.78 42.10
N SER A 1000 18.55 24.61 41.54
CA SER A 1000 17.65 23.50 41.14
C SER A 1000 16.16 23.74 40.86
N GLY A 1001 15.74 23.29 39.67
CA GLY A 1001 14.55 22.45 39.56
C GLY A 1001 13.68 22.64 38.32
N ILE A 1002 14.13 22.22 37.14
CA ILE A 1002 13.21 21.84 36.05
C ILE A 1002 13.70 20.56 35.38
N ALA A 1003 12.79 19.59 35.35
CA ALA A 1003 12.95 18.24 34.86
C ALA A 1003 13.26 18.18 33.35
N HIS A 1004 14.23 17.36 32.99
CA HIS A 1004 14.48 16.96 31.61
C HIS A 1004 13.43 15.96 31.14
N GLY A 1005 12.76 16.34 30.05
CA GLY A 1005 11.99 15.43 29.21
C GLY A 1005 12.89 14.55 28.33
N TYR A 1006 12.26 13.46 27.88
CA TYR A 1006 12.48 12.73 26.63
C TYR A 1006 13.93 12.51 26.14
N VAL A 1007 14.42 11.27 26.33
CA VAL A 1007 15.19 10.51 25.31
C VAL A 1007 14.87 9.01 25.36
#